data_AF-A0A9F5JBN0-F1
#
_entry.id   AF-A0A9F5JBN0-F1
#
_cell.length_a   1.000
_cell.length_b   1.000
_cell.length_c   1.000
_cell.angle_alpha   90.00
_cell.angle_beta   90.00
_cell.angle_gamma   90.00
#
_symmetry.space_group_name_H-M   'P 1'
#
loop_
_entity.id
_entity.type
_entity.pdbx_description
1 polymer ?
#
loop_
_entity_poly.entity_id
_entity_poly.type
_entity_poly.pdbx_seq_one_letter_code
_entity_poly.pdbx_strand_id
1 'polypeptide(L)'
;MKGEVELRQLSDWSDFVRGRCLRELLDQRRSGEPPSRIVTSPDKQHLLFLWNQPACQARVVAFQRLGLDGGDLERTWKPPQPPVVELLFLESLGTTVSWVLVIIWEQGRTEVWRFVPTAGWHLLQSLELCHGARARIVSICGFGDQLVWCEERPPLDAQPSPERRAFQYCICVRGIQVGEQGVQLSPLRVVLHNSPVYRVLAKPSGVFLVPTPATFPGIAKFVLIWRPEMADIIIAAPHGLCVSTKASHAGSEVDFKKLVLSYVGLLASMEYLGVHSCALSSCGELLLIMQTGTVEGVQPNGVWRPVFDFAGSILSSGEQVQIKVFGNILACLLKETLYLIDLNSRELIEKKILNTKGVHFLDSPIIEEVQLLAENGIYTLDFSDIDQGCQPEPSLVQMVFEEACKYYQRRSLSSSQLTVEKLKKGGMFQAPVALSSILCHSLDPKGKKLRALPEPYTKLLGTMQLELQNYENLEFLKSCVVQASESEVESYGEALVEQELSRLLHLDLNRENLTYLNVIFTAFPGAFWKAIQNHLQLQENGDGVLVARATPDIWKKVLGGAAPNPSKQEEGPPNGVFPFFELVCLSLLQFKPKWLPPFVELSQQYLGVSWTYKSKEGPEVGVPLYKRALAILPRCARCPVADGEMEIELLLCSQRPKAILQAMDLLIQYGRWQRVMETAEKFSLLSPLLNKEIFINLLGEFSQHRALDPYLDKLWELCPADISASDVLSIIQQNVASAELNPFPFPQDGSSQLTIALLKPLLYRLAQSQTSQNEIFGHVLQGSSFPPPPPPRHQQSLPKADSQEDLTFFQNQT
;
A
#
# COMPACT_ATOMS: atom_id res chain seq x y z
N MET A 1 -33.50 -27.92 3.45
CA MET A 1 -33.84 -28.13 4.86
C MET A 1 -32.68 -27.60 5.67
N LYS A 2 -32.89 -26.59 6.51
CA LYS A 2 -31.88 -26.15 7.47
C LYS A 2 -31.83 -27.23 8.54
N GLY A 3 -30.73 -27.97 8.65
CA GLY A 3 -30.53 -28.87 9.79
C GLY A 3 -30.52 -28.03 11.05
N GLU A 4 -31.34 -28.38 12.04
CA GLU A 4 -31.24 -27.78 13.37
C GLU A 4 -29.96 -28.28 14.03
N VAL A 5 -29.16 -27.40 14.63
CA VAL A 5 -27.98 -27.87 15.36
C VAL A 5 -28.46 -28.32 16.73
N GLU A 6 -28.18 -29.57 17.10
CA GLU A 6 -28.57 -30.10 18.40
C GLU A 6 -27.46 -29.92 19.44
N LEU A 7 -27.87 -29.63 20.69
CA LEU A 7 -26.96 -29.58 21.83
C LEU A 7 -26.85 -30.97 22.41
N ARG A 8 -25.68 -31.59 22.25
CA ARG A 8 -25.39 -32.91 22.80
C ARG A 8 -24.66 -32.77 24.12
N GLN A 9 -25.18 -33.39 25.17
CA GLN A 9 -24.49 -33.44 26.46
C GLN A 9 -23.27 -34.37 26.36
N LEU A 10 -22.09 -33.86 26.67
CA LEU A 10 -20.83 -34.61 26.66
C LEU A 10 -20.49 -35.21 28.03
N SER A 11 -20.71 -34.44 29.09
CA SER A 11 -20.45 -34.89 30.45
C SER A 11 -21.43 -34.23 31.40
N ASP A 12 -21.84 -34.95 32.44
CA ASP A 12 -22.59 -34.37 33.54
C ASP A 12 -21.66 -34.06 34.72
N TRP A 13 -22.22 -33.55 35.82
CA TRP A 13 -21.41 -33.30 37.01
C TRP A 13 -21.00 -34.56 37.74
N SER A 14 -21.68 -35.69 37.52
CA SER A 14 -21.30 -36.95 38.14
C SER A 14 -19.98 -37.49 37.61
N ASP A 15 -19.56 -37.06 36.40
CA ASP A 15 -18.27 -37.38 35.79
C ASP A 15 -17.06 -36.71 36.46
N PHE A 16 -17.27 -35.85 37.46
CA PHE A 16 -16.21 -35.15 38.18
C PHE A 16 -16.08 -35.64 39.62
N VAL A 17 -14.84 -35.68 40.10
CA VAL A 17 -14.55 -35.85 41.52
C VAL A 17 -15.31 -34.76 42.29
N ARG A 18 -16.08 -35.19 43.30
CA ARG A 18 -17.05 -34.38 44.07
C ARG A 18 -17.96 -33.51 43.21
N GLY A 19 -18.48 -34.08 42.12
CA GLY A 19 -19.51 -33.49 41.26
C GLY A 19 -20.69 -32.81 41.96
N ARG A 20 -21.08 -33.31 43.14
CA ARG A 20 -22.09 -32.66 44.00
C ARG A 20 -21.65 -31.28 44.47
N CYS A 21 -20.40 -31.12 44.91
CA CYS A 21 -19.84 -29.84 45.34
C CYS A 21 -19.72 -28.86 44.15
N LEU A 22 -19.30 -29.35 42.98
CA LEU A 22 -19.30 -28.58 41.74
C LEU A 22 -20.71 -28.07 41.41
N ARG A 23 -21.71 -28.96 41.46
CA ARG A 23 -23.11 -28.58 41.26
C ARG A 23 -23.58 -27.56 42.29
N GLU A 24 -23.31 -27.76 43.58
CA GLU A 24 -23.67 -26.81 44.65
C GLU A 24 -23.00 -25.44 44.47
N LEU A 25 -21.73 -25.39 44.06
CA LEU A 25 -21.02 -24.14 43.77
C LEU A 25 -21.62 -23.40 42.57
N LEU A 26 -22.12 -24.13 41.59
CA LEU A 26 -22.82 -23.60 40.44
C LEU A 26 -24.29 -23.27 40.74
N ASP A 27 -24.95 -23.95 41.68
CA ASP A 27 -26.36 -23.73 42.07
C ASP A 27 -26.54 -22.60 43.10
N GLN A 28 -25.53 -22.32 43.92
CA GLN A 28 -25.47 -21.14 44.81
C GLN A 28 -25.60 -19.81 44.04
N ARG A 29 -25.60 -19.85 42.70
CA ARG A 29 -25.97 -18.77 41.77
C ARG A 29 -27.34 -18.12 42.02
N ARG A 30 -28.27 -18.76 42.75
CA ARG A 30 -29.54 -18.12 43.13
C ARG A 30 -29.37 -16.99 44.17
N SER A 31 -28.19 -16.88 44.80
CA SER A 31 -27.85 -15.84 45.78
C SER A 31 -26.42 -15.30 45.67
N GLY A 32 -25.59 -15.78 44.73
CA GLY A 32 -24.15 -15.47 44.65
C GLY A 32 -23.60 -15.34 43.23
N GLU A 33 -22.53 -14.55 43.09
CA GLU A 33 -21.95 -14.06 41.83
C GLU A 33 -21.29 -15.16 40.96
N PRO A 34 -21.37 -15.07 39.61
CA PRO A 34 -20.82 -16.06 38.70
C PRO A 34 -19.27 -16.08 38.69
N PRO A 35 -18.63 -17.20 38.31
CA PRO A 35 -17.18 -17.24 38.10
C PRO A 35 -16.79 -16.21 37.03
N SER A 36 -15.70 -15.48 37.29
CA SER A 36 -15.14 -14.53 36.34
C SER A 36 -14.50 -15.21 35.13
N ARG A 37 -13.98 -16.44 35.31
CA ARG A 37 -13.37 -17.22 34.23
C ARG A 37 -13.46 -18.71 34.49
N ILE A 38 -13.55 -19.49 33.42
CA ILE A 38 -13.55 -20.96 33.44
C ILE A 38 -12.51 -21.43 32.41
N VAL A 39 -11.58 -22.28 32.83
CA VAL A 39 -10.49 -22.77 31.98
C VAL A 39 -10.42 -24.28 32.08
N THR A 40 -10.20 -24.96 30.97
CA THR A 40 -9.99 -26.40 30.91
C THR A 40 -8.52 -26.66 30.62
N SER A 41 -7.95 -27.63 31.33
CA SER A 41 -6.60 -28.16 31.05
C SER A 41 -6.47 -28.69 29.61
N PRO A 42 -5.25 -28.69 29.03
CA PRO A 42 -5.02 -29.19 27.66
C PRO A 42 -5.46 -30.64 27.45
N ASP A 43 -5.31 -31.50 28.46
CA ASP A 43 -5.73 -32.91 28.43
C ASP A 43 -7.23 -33.13 28.70
N LYS A 44 -7.96 -32.05 28.97
CA LYS A 44 -9.40 -32.03 29.29
C LYS A 44 -9.79 -32.79 30.56
N GLN A 45 -8.83 -33.10 31.43
CA GLN A 45 -9.10 -33.85 32.66
C GLN A 45 -9.42 -32.95 33.84
N HIS A 46 -8.99 -31.69 33.78
CA HIS A 46 -9.17 -30.70 34.84
C HIS A 46 -9.97 -29.49 34.36
N LEU A 47 -10.94 -29.08 35.17
CA LEU A 47 -11.77 -27.90 35.00
C LEU A 47 -11.49 -26.91 36.14
N LEU A 48 -11.04 -25.71 35.78
CA LEU A 48 -10.65 -24.66 36.72
C LEU A 48 -11.64 -23.51 36.68
N PHE A 49 -12.07 -23.07 37.86
CA PHE A 49 -12.96 -21.92 38.03
C PHE A 49 -12.25 -20.83 38.81
N LEU A 50 -12.34 -19.60 38.31
CA LEU A 50 -11.77 -18.41 38.93
C LEU A 50 -12.88 -17.44 39.33
N TRP A 51 -12.89 -17.03 40.60
CA TRP A 51 -13.72 -15.94 41.12
C TRP A 51 -12.83 -14.79 41.57
N ASN A 52 -13.03 -13.61 41.00
CA ASN A 52 -12.31 -12.36 41.32
C ASN A 52 -13.23 -11.21 41.76
N GLN A 53 -14.48 -11.50 42.13
CA GLN A 53 -15.46 -10.46 42.41
C GLN A 53 -15.17 -9.71 43.72
N PRO A 54 -15.44 -8.39 43.80
CA PRO A 54 -15.14 -7.57 44.99
C PRO A 54 -15.84 -8.02 46.27
N ALA A 55 -17.03 -8.63 46.16
CA ALA A 55 -17.84 -9.05 47.29
C ALA A 55 -17.38 -10.38 47.91
N CYS A 56 -16.55 -11.15 47.20
CA CYS A 56 -16.10 -12.48 47.63
C CYS A 56 -14.57 -12.55 47.70
N GLN A 57 -14.03 -13.38 48.59
CA GLN A 57 -12.60 -13.68 48.58
C GLN A 57 -12.24 -14.37 47.25
N ALA A 58 -11.24 -13.83 46.56
CA ALA A 58 -10.76 -14.42 45.32
C ALA A 58 -10.38 -15.88 45.56
N ARG A 59 -10.78 -16.77 44.65
CA ARG A 59 -10.49 -18.20 44.76
C ARG A 59 -10.37 -18.86 43.39
N VAL A 60 -9.43 -19.79 43.30
CA VAL A 60 -9.32 -20.73 42.17
C VAL A 60 -9.67 -22.11 42.70
N VAL A 61 -10.55 -22.81 41.99
CA VAL A 61 -10.94 -24.19 42.34
C VAL A 61 -10.74 -25.06 41.12
N ALA A 62 -10.00 -26.16 41.27
CA ALA A 62 -9.80 -27.17 40.23
C ALA A 62 -10.58 -28.44 40.56
N PHE A 63 -11.36 -28.91 39.58
CA PHE A 63 -12.07 -30.19 39.61
C PHE A 63 -11.45 -31.14 38.60
N GLN A 64 -11.36 -32.42 38.95
CA GLN A 64 -10.81 -33.47 38.10
C GLN A 64 -11.93 -34.40 37.61
N ARG A 65 -11.85 -34.89 36.37
CA ARG A 65 -12.74 -35.93 35.84
C ARG A 65 -12.42 -37.31 36.42
N LEU A 66 -13.45 -38.14 36.62
CA LEU A 66 -13.35 -39.52 37.09
C LEU A 66 -12.66 -40.41 36.04
N GLY A 67 -11.72 -41.27 36.45
CA GLY A 67 -11.03 -42.22 35.54
C GLY A 67 -9.51 -42.35 35.74
N LEU A 68 -8.91 -41.60 36.65
CA LEU A 68 -7.52 -41.75 37.08
C LEU A 68 -7.50 -42.32 38.51
N ASP A 69 -6.74 -43.40 38.73
CA ASP A 69 -6.49 -43.97 40.07
C ASP A 69 -5.68 -42.96 40.90
N GLY A 70 -6.38 -42.05 41.56
CA GLY A 70 -5.83 -41.03 42.44
C GLY A 70 -6.92 -40.54 43.37
N GLY A 71 -6.59 -40.29 44.64
CA GLY A 71 -7.54 -39.83 45.65
C GLY A 71 -8.16 -38.46 45.33
N ASP A 72 -8.77 -37.83 46.34
CA ASP A 72 -9.40 -36.51 46.24
C ASP A 72 -8.32 -35.43 45.97
N LEU A 73 -7.93 -35.23 44.70
CA LEU A 73 -6.84 -34.34 44.26
C LEU A 73 -7.35 -32.91 43.94
N GLU A 74 -8.48 -32.52 44.52
CA GLU A 74 -9.00 -31.16 44.43
C GLU A 74 -8.08 -30.18 45.14
N ARG A 75 -7.90 -29.01 44.53
CA ARG A 75 -7.17 -27.90 45.15
C ARG A 75 -7.98 -26.63 45.06
N THR A 76 -8.22 -26.03 46.23
CA THR A 76 -8.74 -24.67 46.33
C THR A 76 -7.58 -23.77 46.71
N TRP A 77 -7.20 -22.87 45.80
CA TRP A 77 -6.30 -21.78 46.14
C TRP A 77 -7.14 -20.66 46.74
N LYS A 78 -6.89 -20.34 48.01
CA LYS A 78 -7.44 -19.16 48.70
C LYS A 78 -6.35 -18.09 48.72
N PRO A 79 -6.14 -17.33 47.64
CA PRO A 79 -5.11 -16.31 47.61
C PRO A 79 -5.34 -15.28 48.72
N PRO A 80 -4.28 -14.81 49.40
CA PRO A 80 -4.34 -13.54 50.10
C PRO A 80 -4.66 -12.45 49.07
N GLN A 81 -5.34 -11.36 49.48
CA GLN A 81 -5.44 -10.17 48.62
C GLN A 81 -4.02 -9.83 48.12
N PRO A 82 -3.80 -9.85 46.80
CA PRO A 82 -4.67 -9.33 45.72
C PRO A 82 -5.33 -10.40 44.80
N PRO A 83 -6.25 -10.01 43.88
CA PRO A 83 -6.90 -10.92 42.93
C PRO A 83 -5.92 -11.59 41.92
N VAL A 84 -6.38 -12.69 41.34
CA VAL A 84 -5.69 -13.40 40.26
C VAL A 84 -5.99 -12.69 38.94
N VAL A 85 -4.98 -12.37 38.14
CA VAL A 85 -5.17 -11.72 36.84
C VAL A 85 -5.49 -12.75 35.76
N GLU A 86 -4.73 -13.85 35.74
CA GLU A 86 -4.81 -14.80 34.64
C GLU A 86 -4.39 -16.22 35.06
N LEU A 87 -4.96 -17.21 34.37
CA LEU A 87 -4.59 -18.62 34.45
C LEU A 87 -4.09 -19.07 33.07
N LEU A 88 -2.83 -19.49 32.97
CA LEU A 88 -2.22 -19.94 31.70
C LEU A 88 -1.76 -21.39 31.80
N PHE A 89 -1.91 -22.14 30.71
CA PHE A 89 -1.24 -23.43 30.54
C PHE A 89 -0.05 -23.24 29.61
N LEU A 90 1.15 -23.59 30.08
CA LEU A 90 2.38 -23.55 29.29
C LEU A 90 2.87 -24.96 29.02
N GLU A 91 3.47 -25.18 27.84
CA GLU A 91 4.11 -26.45 27.52
C GLU A 91 5.36 -26.67 28.37
N SER A 92 5.57 -27.92 28.78
CA SER A 92 6.70 -28.38 29.60
C SER A 92 7.43 -29.47 28.83
N LEU A 93 8.66 -29.17 28.38
CA LEU A 93 9.50 -30.12 27.67
C LEU A 93 10.12 -31.10 28.70
N GLY A 94 9.97 -32.41 28.45
CA GLY A 94 10.66 -33.46 29.22
C GLY A 94 9.85 -34.20 30.30
N THR A 95 8.53 -34.00 30.43
CA THR A 95 7.71 -34.65 31.47
C THR A 95 6.56 -35.50 30.93
N THR A 96 6.05 -36.44 31.75
CA THR A 96 4.91 -37.31 31.42
C THR A 96 3.61 -36.54 31.17
N VAL A 97 3.42 -35.41 31.86
CA VAL A 97 2.42 -34.38 31.55
C VAL A 97 3.14 -33.24 30.85
N SER A 98 2.75 -32.92 29.61
CA SER A 98 3.44 -31.95 28.75
C SER A 98 3.12 -30.48 29.05
N TRP A 99 2.50 -30.19 30.19
CA TRP A 99 2.04 -28.84 30.53
C TRP A 99 2.13 -28.52 32.02
N VAL A 100 2.20 -27.22 32.34
CA VAL A 100 2.11 -26.67 33.69
C VAL A 100 1.03 -25.58 33.77
N LEU A 101 0.39 -25.44 34.92
CA LEU A 101 -0.54 -24.36 35.22
C LEU A 101 0.23 -23.18 35.82
N VAL A 102 0.05 -21.99 35.28
CA VAL A 102 0.63 -20.76 35.78
C VAL A 102 -0.49 -19.88 36.31
N ILE A 103 -0.42 -19.57 37.61
CA ILE A 103 -1.37 -18.67 38.29
C ILE A 103 -0.66 -17.34 38.49
N ILE A 104 -1.21 -16.25 37.95
CA ILE A 104 -0.60 -14.91 37.98
C ILE A 104 -1.45 -13.99 38.84
N TRP A 105 -0.85 -13.35 39.84
CA TRP A 105 -1.52 -12.37 40.70
C TRP A 105 -1.29 -10.94 40.26
N GLU A 106 -2.18 -10.04 40.67
CA GLU A 106 -2.10 -8.61 40.35
C GLU A 106 -0.78 -7.99 40.84
N GLN A 107 -0.22 -8.41 41.98
CA GLN A 107 1.06 -7.89 42.49
C GLN A 107 2.30 -8.36 41.69
N GLY A 108 2.15 -9.23 40.69
CA GLY A 108 3.27 -9.76 39.91
C GLY A 108 3.82 -11.09 40.40
N ARG A 109 3.44 -11.53 41.62
CA ARG A 109 3.67 -12.91 42.05
C ARG A 109 3.07 -13.85 41.01
N THR A 110 3.77 -14.94 40.73
CA THR A 110 3.35 -15.96 39.77
C THR A 110 3.76 -17.33 40.28
N GLU A 111 2.85 -18.28 40.34
CA GLU A 111 3.15 -19.65 40.80
C GLU A 111 2.95 -20.61 39.66
N VAL A 112 3.92 -21.49 39.50
CA VAL A 112 3.90 -22.54 38.48
C VAL A 112 3.62 -23.86 39.15
N TRP A 113 2.52 -24.47 38.76
CA TRP A 113 1.95 -25.69 39.31
C TRP A 113 2.03 -26.83 38.29
N ARG A 114 2.51 -27.98 38.73
CA ARG A 114 2.53 -29.22 37.95
C ARG A 114 1.51 -30.19 38.53
N PHE A 115 0.75 -30.84 37.66
CA PHE A 115 -0.11 -31.93 38.07
C PHE A 115 0.66 -33.26 38.00
N VAL A 116 0.63 -34.03 39.09
CA VAL A 116 1.21 -35.38 39.17
C VAL A 116 0.06 -36.35 39.46
N PRO A 117 -0.28 -37.30 38.56
CA PRO A 117 -1.48 -38.14 38.69
C PRO A 117 -1.63 -38.87 40.04
N THR A 118 -0.53 -39.26 40.68
CA THR A 118 -0.54 -39.98 41.96
C THR A 118 -0.58 -39.08 43.20
N ALA A 119 -0.28 -37.78 43.06
CA ALA A 119 -0.03 -36.89 44.20
C ALA A 119 -0.74 -35.51 44.08
N GLY A 120 -1.37 -35.23 42.95
CA GLY A 120 -2.13 -34.01 42.68
C GLY A 120 -1.28 -32.84 42.24
N TRP A 121 -1.77 -31.64 42.55
CA TRP A 121 -1.14 -30.38 42.20
C TRP A 121 0.05 -30.06 43.11
N HIS A 122 1.25 -29.96 42.53
CA HIS A 122 2.49 -29.58 43.21
C HIS A 122 3.00 -28.23 42.72
N LEU A 123 3.43 -27.39 43.67
CA LEU A 123 4.09 -26.12 43.35
C LEU A 123 5.51 -26.43 42.89
N LEU A 124 5.85 -26.07 41.65
CA LEU A 124 7.24 -26.12 41.18
C LEU A 124 8.02 -24.93 41.71
N GLN A 125 7.48 -23.73 41.51
CA GLN A 125 8.19 -22.49 41.83
C GLN A 125 7.21 -21.32 41.98
N SER A 126 7.54 -20.39 42.88
CA SER A 126 6.95 -19.05 42.93
C SER A 126 7.96 -18.05 42.38
N LEU A 127 7.49 -17.15 41.53
CA LEU A 127 8.25 -16.18 40.75
C LEU A 127 7.67 -14.77 40.95
N GLU A 128 8.47 -13.75 40.67
CA GLU A 128 8.04 -12.35 40.65
C GLU A 128 8.26 -11.78 39.24
N LEU A 129 7.17 -11.43 38.55
CA LEU A 129 7.20 -10.83 37.21
C LEU A 129 7.49 -9.32 37.28
N CYS A 130 6.94 -8.65 38.29
CA CYS A 130 7.11 -7.22 38.52
C CYS A 130 8.42 -6.94 39.27
N HIS A 131 9.14 -5.86 38.91
CA HIS A 131 10.30 -5.40 39.71
C HIS A 131 9.92 -4.37 40.79
N GLY A 132 8.77 -3.69 40.63
CA GLY A 132 8.33 -2.65 41.56
C GLY A 132 7.39 -3.19 42.62
N ALA A 133 7.63 -2.90 43.90
CA ALA A 133 6.76 -3.32 45.01
C ALA A 133 5.32 -2.77 44.93
N ARG A 134 5.09 -1.75 44.10
CA ARG A 134 3.75 -1.16 43.84
C ARG A 134 3.23 -1.45 42.44
N ALA A 135 4.01 -2.17 41.61
CA ALA A 135 3.61 -2.45 40.24
C ALA A 135 2.47 -3.48 40.24
N ARG A 136 1.50 -3.29 39.34
CA ARG A 136 0.32 -4.15 39.26
C ARG A 136 0.10 -4.64 37.85
N ILE A 137 -0.10 -5.94 37.67
CA ILE A 137 -0.45 -6.55 36.40
C ILE A 137 -1.95 -6.39 36.19
N VAL A 138 -2.34 -5.77 35.07
CA VAL A 138 -3.75 -5.53 34.71
C VAL A 138 -4.26 -6.55 33.69
N SER A 139 -3.39 -6.95 32.76
CA SER A 139 -3.70 -7.92 31.72
C SER A 139 -2.40 -8.60 31.28
N ILE A 140 -2.43 -9.91 31.05
CA ILE A 140 -1.26 -10.70 30.66
C ILE A 140 -1.69 -11.79 29.68
N CYS A 141 -0.80 -12.14 28.77
CA CYS A 141 -0.97 -13.26 27.85
C CYS A 141 0.36 -13.98 27.60
N GLY A 142 0.29 -15.22 27.11
CA GLY A 142 1.45 -15.96 26.62
C GLY A 142 1.64 -15.74 25.12
N PHE A 143 2.88 -15.51 24.69
CA PHE A 143 3.31 -15.40 23.29
C PHE A 143 4.55 -16.29 23.10
N GLY A 144 4.33 -17.50 22.57
CA GLY A 144 5.40 -18.51 22.46
C GLY A 144 6.00 -18.84 23.83
N ASP A 145 7.32 -18.70 23.94
CA ASP A 145 8.09 -18.85 25.18
C ASP A 145 8.16 -17.56 26.01
N GLN A 146 7.29 -16.59 25.77
CA GLN A 146 7.29 -15.28 26.43
C GLN A 146 5.95 -14.98 27.10
N LEU A 147 6.01 -14.21 28.19
CA LEU A 147 4.87 -13.58 28.82
C LEU A 147 4.88 -12.10 28.49
N VAL A 148 3.74 -11.57 28.05
CA VAL A 148 3.56 -10.16 27.72
C VAL A 148 2.39 -9.60 28.53
N TRP A 149 2.61 -8.49 29.22
CA TRP A 149 1.60 -7.91 30.10
C TRP A 149 1.56 -6.38 30.11
N CYS A 150 0.39 -5.86 30.49
CA CYS A 150 0.18 -4.47 30.84
C CYS A 150 0.40 -4.29 32.35
N GLU A 151 1.43 -3.51 32.70
CA GLU A 151 1.86 -3.21 34.07
C GLU A 151 1.50 -1.77 34.44
N GLU A 152 0.75 -1.58 35.51
CA GLU A 152 0.53 -0.29 36.13
C GLU A 152 1.71 0.07 37.05
N ARG A 153 2.24 1.29 36.90
CA ARG A 153 3.29 1.85 37.75
C ARG A 153 2.76 3.10 38.45
N PRO A 154 2.13 2.97 39.63
CA PRO A 154 1.58 4.11 40.35
C PRO A 154 2.70 5.07 40.80
N PRO A 155 2.48 6.40 40.72
CA PRO A 155 3.48 7.39 41.09
C PRO A 155 3.79 7.39 42.60
N LEU A 156 4.95 7.94 42.97
CA LEU A 156 5.39 8.07 44.36
C LEU A 156 4.51 9.05 45.16
N ASP A 157 3.96 10.07 44.49
CA ASP A 157 3.17 11.15 45.12
C ASP A 157 1.67 10.84 45.21
N ALA A 158 1.07 11.23 46.33
CA ALA A 158 -0.36 11.08 46.56
C ALA A 158 -1.17 12.11 45.75
N GLN A 159 -2.00 11.59 44.84
CA GLN A 159 -2.94 12.30 43.93
C GLN A 159 -2.37 12.80 42.59
N PRO A 160 -2.02 11.89 41.66
CA PRO A 160 -1.83 12.26 40.26
C PRO A 160 -3.13 12.81 39.65
N SER A 161 -2.99 13.81 38.77
CA SER A 161 -4.08 14.29 37.91
C SER A 161 -4.65 13.15 37.05
N PRO A 162 -5.93 13.21 36.63
CA PRO A 162 -6.55 12.15 35.83
C PRO A 162 -5.76 11.81 34.55
N GLU A 163 -5.16 12.81 33.90
CA GLU A 163 -4.28 12.63 32.74
C GLU A 163 -2.97 11.89 33.08
N ARG A 164 -2.38 12.16 34.24
CA ARG A 164 -1.19 11.42 34.70
C ARG A 164 -1.54 9.96 35.03
N ARG A 165 -2.73 9.69 35.56
CA ARG A 165 -3.24 8.33 35.79
C ARG A 165 -3.50 7.58 34.48
N ALA A 166 -3.93 8.28 33.44
CA ALA A 166 -4.26 7.68 32.15
C ALA A 166 -3.04 7.06 31.44
N PHE A 167 -1.81 7.48 31.75
CA PHE A 167 -0.58 7.05 31.08
C PHE A 167 0.46 6.43 32.03
N GLN A 168 0.01 5.84 33.14
CA GLN A 168 0.90 5.24 34.15
C GLN A 168 1.20 3.75 33.88
N TYR A 169 0.91 3.26 32.67
CA TYR A 169 1.06 1.85 32.32
C TYR A 169 2.26 1.62 31.40
N CYS A 170 2.76 0.39 31.40
CA CYS A 170 3.81 -0.08 30.51
C CYS A 170 3.40 -1.44 29.91
N ILE A 171 3.87 -1.74 28.71
CA ILE A 171 3.81 -3.09 28.14
C ILE A 171 5.16 -3.75 28.35
N CYS A 172 5.16 -4.81 29.15
CA CYS A 172 6.34 -5.54 29.61
C CYS A 172 6.38 -6.92 28.98
N VAL A 173 7.59 -7.45 28.75
CA VAL A 173 7.81 -8.81 28.25
C VAL A 173 8.96 -9.50 29.00
N ARG A 174 8.77 -10.79 29.28
CA ARG A 174 9.81 -11.72 29.76
C ARG A 174 9.64 -13.09 29.11
N GLY A 175 10.72 -13.64 28.58
CA GLY A 175 10.82 -15.07 28.28
C GLY A 175 10.71 -15.93 29.56
N ILE A 176 10.00 -17.04 29.44
CA ILE A 176 9.78 -18.07 30.47
C ILE A 176 10.16 -19.44 29.89
N GLN A 177 11.05 -20.15 30.57
CA GLN A 177 11.45 -21.52 30.20
C GLN A 177 11.11 -22.46 31.33
N VAL A 178 10.25 -23.43 31.04
CA VAL A 178 9.82 -24.46 32.00
C VAL A 178 10.65 -25.72 31.76
N GLY A 179 11.55 -26.04 32.68
CA GLY A 179 12.34 -27.27 32.67
C GLY A 179 11.81 -28.33 33.63
N GLU A 180 12.51 -29.47 33.70
CA GLU A 180 12.13 -30.56 34.61
C GLU A 180 12.22 -30.14 36.09
N GLN A 181 13.28 -29.41 36.47
CA GLN A 181 13.59 -29.06 37.87
C GLN A 181 13.19 -27.64 38.29
N GLY A 182 12.66 -26.81 37.40
CA GLY A 182 12.30 -25.44 37.73
C GLY A 182 11.98 -24.57 36.51
N VAL A 183 11.75 -23.29 36.78
CA VAL A 183 11.35 -22.29 35.80
C VAL A 183 12.36 -21.14 35.77
N GLN A 184 12.85 -20.81 34.58
CA GLN A 184 13.78 -19.69 34.39
C GLN A 184 13.07 -18.52 33.71
N LEU A 185 13.32 -17.31 34.23
CA LEU A 185 12.83 -16.07 33.65
C LEU A 185 14.01 -15.28 33.05
N SER A 186 13.82 -14.81 31.82
CA SER A 186 14.73 -13.85 31.20
C SER A 186 14.58 -12.45 31.82
N PRO A 187 15.52 -11.51 31.57
CA PRO A 187 15.41 -10.13 32.03
C PRO A 187 14.12 -9.45 31.56
N LEU A 188 13.56 -8.59 32.41
CA LEU A 188 12.42 -7.75 32.05
C LEU A 188 12.80 -6.79 30.92
N ARG A 189 11.98 -6.74 29.87
CA ARG A 189 12.06 -5.70 28.84
C ARG A 189 10.75 -4.92 28.79
N VAL A 190 10.84 -3.60 28.71
CA VAL A 190 9.67 -2.74 28.48
C VAL A 190 9.60 -2.43 27.00
N VAL A 191 8.50 -2.82 26.36
CA VAL A 191 8.24 -2.58 24.93
C VAL A 191 7.70 -1.18 24.73
N LEU A 192 6.74 -0.79 25.57
CA LEU A 192 6.03 0.48 25.49
C LEU A 192 5.91 1.07 26.89
N HIS A 193 6.37 2.30 27.09
CA HIS A 193 6.21 3.02 28.35
C HIS A 193 5.28 4.23 28.18
N ASN A 194 4.83 4.81 29.30
CA ASN A 194 3.82 5.89 29.31
C ASN A 194 2.52 5.51 28.57
N SER A 195 2.19 4.22 28.56
CA SER A 195 1.04 3.65 27.88
C SER A 195 -0.24 3.88 28.68
N PRO A 196 -1.41 3.94 28.03
CA PRO A 196 -2.66 3.70 28.72
C PRO A 196 -2.84 2.22 29.05
N VAL A 197 -3.89 1.94 29.81
CA VAL A 197 -4.32 0.57 30.10
C VAL A 197 -4.78 -0.12 28.82
N TYR A 198 -4.29 -1.34 28.60
CA TYR A 198 -4.64 -2.18 27.47
C TYR A 198 -4.95 -3.60 27.96
N ARG A 199 -5.87 -4.28 27.28
CA ARG A 199 -5.98 -5.73 27.32
C ARG A 199 -4.99 -6.30 26.31
N VAL A 200 -4.12 -7.21 26.75
CA VAL A 200 -3.09 -7.83 25.92
C VAL A 200 -3.57 -9.20 25.48
N LEU A 201 -3.54 -9.44 24.16
CA LEU A 201 -3.92 -10.70 23.53
C LEU A 201 -2.82 -11.09 22.55
N ALA A 202 -2.49 -12.38 22.46
CA ALA A 202 -1.39 -12.82 21.60
C ALA A 202 -1.74 -14.05 20.76
N LYS A 203 -1.21 -14.04 19.53
CA LYS A 203 -1.11 -15.19 18.62
C LYS A 203 0.29 -15.19 18.02
N PRO A 204 0.74 -16.28 17.37
CA PRO A 204 2.06 -16.32 16.73
C PRO A 204 2.32 -15.15 15.76
N SER A 205 1.26 -14.62 15.14
CA SER A 205 1.31 -13.49 14.21
C SER A 205 1.59 -12.12 14.86
N GLY A 206 1.43 -11.97 16.18
CA GLY A 206 1.65 -10.72 16.88
C GLY A 206 0.87 -10.58 18.19
N VAL A 207 1.17 -9.50 18.92
CA VAL A 207 0.52 -9.14 20.19
C VAL A 207 -0.38 -7.92 19.97
N PHE A 208 -1.66 -8.08 20.26
CA PHE A 208 -2.68 -7.06 20.16
C PHE A 208 -2.89 -6.38 21.52
N LEU A 209 -2.90 -5.04 21.51
CA LEU A 209 -3.17 -4.19 22.67
C LEU A 209 -4.50 -3.48 22.43
N VAL A 210 -5.54 -4.00 23.06
CA VAL A 210 -6.93 -3.58 22.85
C VAL A 210 -7.33 -2.58 23.94
N PRO A 211 -7.83 -1.37 23.59
CA PRO A 211 -8.37 -0.44 24.56
C PRO A 211 -9.44 -1.09 25.44
N THR A 212 -9.46 -0.73 26.72
CA THR A 212 -10.47 -1.16 27.68
C THR A 212 -11.40 0.00 28.02
N PRO A 213 -12.54 -0.23 28.69
CA PRO A 213 -13.38 0.86 29.19
C PRO A 213 -12.68 1.82 30.16
N ALA A 214 -11.57 1.39 30.78
CA ALA A 214 -10.73 2.23 31.65
C ALA A 214 -9.70 3.06 30.87
N THR A 215 -9.52 2.80 29.57
CA THR A 215 -8.64 3.58 28.69
C THR A 215 -9.23 4.96 28.46
N PHE A 216 -8.40 5.99 28.51
CA PHE A 216 -8.84 7.37 28.30
C PHE A 216 -9.53 7.54 26.92
N PRO A 217 -10.77 8.09 26.86
CA PRO A 217 -11.55 8.15 25.61
C PRO A 217 -10.85 8.86 24.45
N GLY A 218 -10.02 9.88 24.74
CA GLY A 218 -9.26 10.58 23.70
C GLY A 218 -8.22 9.72 22.99
N ILE A 219 -7.84 8.57 23.57
CA ILE A 219 -6.85 7.63 23.05
C ILE A 219 -7.45 6.29 22.64
N ALA A 220 -8.60 5.91 23.21
CA ALA A 220 -9.32 4.68 22.88
C ALA A 220 -10.00 4.72 21.49
N LYS A 221 -9.22 5.00 20.45
CA LYS A 221 -9.64 5.19 19.05
C LYS A 221 -9.02 4.19 18.08
N PHE A 222 -8.03 3.43 18.54
CA PHE A 222 -7.25 2.50 17.74
C PHE A 222 -6.78 1.31 18.58
N VAL A 223 -6.38 0.24 17.90
CA VAL A 223 -5.68 -0.91 18.48
C VAL A 223 -4.20 -0.80 18.13
N LEU A 224 -3.33 -1.12 19.08
CA LEU A 224 -1.90 -1.29 18.78
C LEU A 224 -1.59 -2.76 18.53
N ILE A 225 -0.74 -3.04 17.55
CA ILE A 225 -0.27 -4.39 17.26
C ILE A 225 1.26 -4.36 17.33
N TRP A 226 1.82 -5.09 18.27
CA TRP A 226 3.26 -5.28 18.38
C TRP A 226 3.65 -6.58 17.70
N ARG A 227 4.58 -6.52 16.75
CA ARG A 227 5.14 -7.71 16.08
C ARG A 227 6.62 -7.84 16.46
N PRO A 228 6.95 -8.75 17.38
CA PRO A 228 8.31 -8.92 17.86
C PRO A 228 9.31 -9.28 16.75
N GLU A 229 8.91 -10.13 15.80
CA GLU A 229 9.75 -10.60 14.69
C GLU A 229 10.15 -9.47 13.73
N MET A 230 9.22 -8.55 13.45
CA MET A 230 9.43 -7.41 12.56
C MET A 230 9.98 -6.17 13.29
N ALA A 231 10.09 -6.25 14.62
CA ALA A 231 10.45 -5.15 15.50
C ALA A 231 9.62 -3.87 15.24
N ASP A 232 8.32 -4.01 14.98
CA ASP A 232 7.45 -2.86 14.72
C ASP A 232 6.18 -2.85 15.60
N ILE A 233 5.67 -1.64 15.79
CA ILE A 233 4.41 -1.36 16.46
C ILE A 233 3.51 -0.67 15.43
N ILE A 234 2.38 -1.30 15.17
CA ILE A 234 1.37 -0.83 14.24
C ILE A 234 0.24 -0.15 15.00
N ILE A 235 -0.17 1.02 14.51
CA ILE A 235 -1.41 1.70 14.92
C ILE A 235 -2.49 1.33 13.91
N ALA A 236 -3.46 0.54 14.34
CA ALA A 236 -4.58 0.08 13.52
C ALA A 236 -5.87 0.77 13.97
N ALA A 237 -6.47 1.56 13.09
CA ALA A 237 -7.71 2.28 13.36
C ALA A 237 -8.79 1.89 12.33
N PRO A 238 -10.08 1.82 12.74
CA PRO A 238 -11.17 1.48 11.84
C PRO A 238 -11.30 2.56 10.75
N HIS A 239 -11.47 2.12 9.49
CA HIS A 239 -11.63 2.98 8.30
C HIS A 239 -10.49 3.97 8.03
N GLY A 240 -9.32 3.83 8.68
CA GLY A 240 -8.16 4.71 8.56
C GLY A 240 -6.92 4.04 7.97
N LEU A 241 -5.89 4.84 7.69
CA LEU A 241 -4.58 4.33 7.31
C LEU A 241 -3.94 3.60 8.49
N CYS A 242 -3.42 2.41 8.24
CA CYS A 242 -2.55 1.70 9.15
C CYS A 242 -1.16 2.35 9.13
N VAL A 243 -0.64 2.70 10.31
CA VAL A 243 0.71 3.28 10.41
C VAL A 243 1.62 2.35 11.18
N SER A 244 2.68 1.89 10.54
CA SER A 244 3.75 1.13 11.19
C SER A 244 4.85 2.07 11.65
N THR A 245 5.25 1.94 12.91
CA THR A 245 6.46 2.57 13.45
C THR A 245 7.43 1.46 13.83
N LYS A 246 8.65 1.49 13.30
CA LYS A 246 9.70 0.57 13.74
C LYS A 246 10.03 0.90 15.19
N ALA A 247 9.87 -0.09 16.08
CA ALA A 247 10.52 -0.03 17.36
C ALA A 247 12.02 -0.06 17.05
N SER A 248 12.73 1.03 17.40
CA SER A 248 14.19 1.07 17.22
C SER A 248 14.82 -0.14 17.94
N HIS A 249 15.99 -0.59 17.47
CA HIS A 249 16.72 -1.81 17.85
C HIS A 249 16.34 -2.50 19.18
N ALA A 250 16.42 -3.83 19.22
CA ALA A 250 16.23 -4.65 20.43
C ALA A 250 16.79 -3.98 21.70
N GLY A 251 15.91 -3.45 22.56
CA GLY A 251 16.27 -2.72 23.78
C GLY A 251 15.89 -1.23 23.81
N SER A 252 15.43 -0.63 22.70
CA SER A 252 14.88 0.73 22.72
C SER A 252 13.42 0.71 23.15
N GLU A 253 13.13 1.21 24.35
CA GLU A 253 11.76 1.40 24.82
C GLU A 253 11.05 2.44 23.96
N VAL A 254 9.80 2.17 23.55
CA VAL A 254 8.98 3.14 22.79
C VAL A 254 8.16 3.98 23.78
N ASP A 255 8.23 5.30 23.65
CA ASP A 255 7.38 6.21 24.43
C ASP A 255 6.03 6.37 23.74
N PHE A 256 4.96 5.85 24.34
CA PHE A 256 3.62 5.94 23.80
C PHE A 256 3.18 7.40 23.56
N LYS A 257 3.56 8.32 24.45
CA LYS A 257 3.18 9.73 24.29
C LYS A 257 3.84 10.34 23.07
N LYS A 258 5.13 10.04 22.82
CA LYS A 258 5.84 10.51 21.62
C LYS A 258 5.26 9.89 20.35
N LEU A 259 4.93 8.59 20.40
CA LEU A 259 4.30 7.88 19.30
C LEU A 259 2.98 8.57 18.90
N VAL A 260 2.07 8.78 19.86
CA VAL A 260 0.79 9.44 19.63
C VAL A 260 0.96 10.89 19.17
N LEU A 261 1.92 11.64 19.74
CA LEU A 261 2.19 13.02 19.37
C LEU A 261 2.52 13.18 17.87
N SER A 262 3.20 12.20 17.27
CA SER A 262 3.49 12.20 15.83
C SER A 262 2.26 12.00 14.94
N TYR A 263 1.12 11.57 15.50
CA TYR A 263 -0.12 11.26 14.78
C TYR A 263 -1.33 12.04 15.28
N VAL A 264 -1.15 13.12 16.05
CA VAL A 264 -2.26 13.89 16.65
C VAL A 264 -3.30 14.36 15.63
N GLY A 265 -2.86 14.80 14.44
CA GLY A 265 -3.76 15.23 13.37
C GLY A 265 -4.69 14.10 12.89
N LEU A 266 -4.15 12.88 12.76
CA LEU A 266 -4.92 11.69 12.40
C LEU A 266 -5.92 11.33 13.52
N LEU A 267 -5.44 11.30 14.76
CA LEU A 267 -6.23 10.93 15.94
C LEU A 267 -7.36 11.91 16.26
N ALA A 268 -7.20 13.18 15.91
CA ALA A 268 -8.24 14.20 16.08
C ALA A 268 -9.48 13.89 15.21
N SER A 269 -9.28 13.32 14.03
CA SER A 269 -10.36 12.95 13.10
C SER A 269 -11.06 11.63 13.43
N MET A 270 -10.47 10.81 14.31
CA MET A 270 -10.97 9.48 14.62
C MET A 270 -12.07 9.48 15.68
N GLU A 271 -13.02 8.56 15.54
CA GLU A 271 -14.07 8.29 16.52
C GLU A 271 -13.58 7.36 17.64
N TYR A 272 -14.33 7.31 18.74
CA TYR A 272 -14.08 6.40 19.85
C TYR A 272 -14.40 4.96 19.41
N LEU A 273 -13.46 4.03 19.61
CA LEU A 273 -13.56 2.67 19.10
C LEU A 273 -14.64 1.83 19.81
N GLY A 274 -15.04 2.19 21.03
CA GLY A 274 -16.19 1.57 21.71
C GLY A 274 -16.15 0.05 21.78
N VAL A 275 -15.00 -0.57 22.08
CA VAL A 275 -14.88 -2.02 22.17
C VAL A 275 -15.66 -2.57 23.37
N HIS A 276 -16.58 -3.50 23.13
CA HIS A 276 -17.34 -4.20 24.15
C HIS A 276 -16.67 -5.52 24.56
N SER A 277 -16.29 -6.35 23.58
CA SER A 277 -15.63 -7.64 23.81
C SER A 277 -14.68 -7.98 22.67
N CYS A 278 -13.73 -8.88 22.91
CA CYS A 278 -12.73 -9.26 21.92
C CYS A 278 -12.36 -10.75 22.03
N ALA A 279 -12.01 -11.36 20.89
CA ALA A 279 -11.53 -12.73 20.80
C ALA A 279 -10.49 -12.85 19.69
N LEU A 280 -9.65 -13.88 19.76
CA LEU A 280 -8.67 -14.20 18.72
C LEU A 280 -9.19 -15.33 17.85
N SER A 281 -9.06 -15.16 16.53
CA SER A 281 -9.36 -16.16 15.52
C SER A 281 -8.24 -17.20 15.40
N SER A 282 -8.59 -18.37 14.86
CA SER A 282 -7.63 -19.44 14.53
C SER A 282 -6.56 -18.96 13.55
N CYS A 283 -6.93 -18.13 12.56
CA CYS A 283 -6.04 -17.54 11.57
C CYS A 283 -5.19 -16.35 12.07
N GLY A 284 -5.21 -16.05 13.38
CA GLY A 284 -4.36 -15.01 13.97
C GLY A 284 -4.92 -13.60 13.91
N GLU A 285 -6.19 -13.45 13.53
CA GLU A 285 -6.91 -12.18 13.50
C GLU A 285 -7.57 -11.86 14.86
N LEU A 286 -7.63 -10.58 15.23
CA LEU A 286 -8.37 -10.09 16.39
C LEU A 286 -9.81 -9.72 16.00
N LEU A 287 -10.80 -10.39 16.58
CA LEU A 287 -12.20 -10.04 16.43
C LEU A 287 -12.64 -9.11 17.57
N LEU A 288 -13.29 -8.02 17.21
CA LEU A 288 -13.79 -6.97 18.10
C LEU A 288 -15.30 -6.86 17.93
N ILE A 289 -16.03 -6.91 19.03
CA ILE A 289 -17.43 -6.49 19.07
C ILE A 289 -17.48 -5.06 19.57
N MET A 290 -18.01 -4.19 18.74
CA MET A 290 -18.23 -2.78 19.07
C MET A 290 -19.53 -2.61 19.86
N GLN A 291 -19.62 -1.54 20.63
CA GLN A 291 -20.83 -1.14 21.35
C GLN A 291 -22.02 -0.91 20.41
N THR A 292 -21.77 -0.64 19.13
CA THR A 292 -22.80 -0.54 18.08
C THR A 292 -23.44 -1.89 17.72
N GLY A 293 -22.86 -3.00 18.16
CA GLY A 293 -23.30 -4.36 17.81
C GLY A 293 -22.69 -4.87 16.49
N THR A 294 -21.66 -4.21 15.97
CA THR A 294 -20.89 -4.70 14.83
C THR A 294 -19.72 -5.55 15.27
N VAL A 295 -19.40 -6.57 14.48
CA VAL A 295 -18.23 -7.43 14.63
C VAL A 295 -17.23 -7.09 13.55
N GLU A 296 -16.07 -6.60 13.95
CA GLU A 296 -14.97 -6.26 13.05
C GLU A 296 -13.75 -7.14 13.36
N GLY A 297 -13.01 -7.48 12.32
CA GLY A 297 -11.77 -8.24 12.40
C GLY A 297 -10.57 -7.36 12.08
N VAL A 298 -9.52 -7.47 12.88
CA VAL A 298 -8.27 -6.73 12.75
C VAL A 298 -7.15 -7.72 12.51
N GLN A 299 -6.60 -7.69 11.31
CA GLN A 299 -5.50 -8.54 10.90
C GLN A 299 -4.17 -8.09 11.55
N PRO A 300 -3.16 -8.97 11.65
CA PRO A 300 -1.84 -8.63 12.19
C PRO A 300 -1.11 -7.50 11.45
N ASN A 301 -1.45 -7.27 10.19
CA ASN A 301 -0.95 -6.16 9.37
C ASN A 301 -1.70 -4.83 9.63
N GLY A 302 -2.67 -4.82 10.55
CA GLY A 302 -3.49 -3.65 10.89
C GLY A 302 -4.69 -3.40 9.97
N VAL A 303 -4.98 -4.29 9.02
CA VAL A 303 -6.14 -4.16 8.14
C VAL A 303 -7.43 -4.55 8.88
N TRP A 304 -8.44 -3.70 8.76
CA TRP A 304 -9.77 -3.92 9.32
C TRP A 304 -10.68 -4.56 8.28
N ARG A 305 -11.51 -5.51 8.69
CA ARG A 305 -12.57 -6.10 7.88
C ARG A 305 -13.88 -6.21 8.65
N PRO A 306 -15.02 -5.90 8.03
CA PRO A 306 -16.32 -6.21 8.63
C PRO A 306 -16.54 -7.72 8.59
N VAL A 307 -16.99 -8.29 9.71
CA VAL A 307 -17.26 -9.72 9.86
C VAL A 307 -18.76 -9.98 9.92
N PHE A 308 -19.48 -9.31 10.83
CA PHE A 308 -20.91 -9.52 11.00
C PHE A 308 -21.54 -8.29 11.66
N ASP A 309 -22.84 -8.07 11.45
CA ASP A 309 -23.59 -7.02 12.10
C ASP A 309 -24.82 -7.62 12.79
N PHE A 310 -24.95 -7.41 14.10
CA PHE A 310 -26.13 -7.80 14.86
C PHE A 310 -27.34 -6.88 14.63
N ALA A 311 -27.25 -5.93 13.70
CA ALA A 311 -28.27 -4.96 13.31
C ALA A 311 -28.71 -4.07 14.49
N GLY A 312 -27.71 -3.43 15.12
CA GLY A 312 -27.84 -2.25 15.99
C GLY A 312 -29.07 -2.20 16.90
N SER A 313 -29.07 -2.94 18.02
CA SER A 313 -29.83 -2.65 19.26
C SER A 313 -29.77 -3.74 20.35
N ILE A 314 -28.80 -4.67 20.30
CA ILE A 314 -28.79 -5.82 21.23
C ILE A 314 -28.01 -5.52 22.51
N LEU A 315 -26.96 -4.69 22.45
CA LEU A 315 -26.02 -4.47 23.56
C LEU A 315 -26.42 -3.25 24.38
N SER A 316 -27.10 -3.47 25.51
CA SER A 316 -27.29 -2.43 26.51
C SER A 316 -26.10 -2.37 27.48
N SER A 317 -25.82 -1.19 28.04
CA SER A 317 -24.69 -0.98 28.96
C SER A 317 -24.78 -1.93 30.16
N GLY A 318 -23.86 -2.89 30.26
CA GLY A 318 -23.74 -3.83 31.38
C GLY A 318 -24.12 -5.28 31.07
N GLU A 319 -24.53 -5.60 29.84
CA GLU A 319 -24.81 -6.98 29.44
C GLU A 319 -23.53 -7.78 29.19
N GLN A 320 -23.42 -8.98 29.76
CA GLN A 320 -22.27 -9.84 29.52
C GLN A 320 -22.37 -10.47 28.13
N VAL A 321 -21.39 -10.14 27.29
CA VAL A 321 -21.20 -10.73 25.96
C VAL A 321 -19.97 -11.61 26.02
N GLN A 322 -20.17 -12.91 25.82
CA GLN A 322 -19.06 -13.82 25.64
C GLN A 322 -18.90 -14.11 24.15
N ILE A 323 -17.67 -14.02 23.67
CA ILE A 323 -17.33 -14.44 22.33
C ILE A 323 -16.16 -15.36 22.35
N LYS A 324 -16.20 -16.33 21.44
CA LYS A 324 -15.11 -17.26 21.24
C LYS A 324 -15.10 -17.75 19.81
N VAL A 325 -13.89 -17.98 19.30
CA VAL A 325 -13.69 -18.59 17.98
C VAL A 325 -13.36 -20.06 18.16
N PHE A 326 -14.02 -20.89 17.36
CA PHE A 326 -13.86 -22.33 17.28
C PHE A 326 -13.60 -22.69 15.81
N GLY A 327 -12.35 -22.93 15.45
CA GLY A 327 -11.95 -23.10 14.05
C GLY A 327 -12.30 -21.85 13.21
N ASN A 328 -13.24 -22.01 12.28
CA ASN A 328 -13.76 -20.93 11.43
C ASN A 328 -15.11 -20.36 11.91
N ILE A 329 -15.61 -20.81 13.05
CA ILE A 329 -16.91 -20.39 13.59
C ILE A 329 -16.68 -19.40 14.73
N LEU A 330 -17.26 -18.21 14.60
CA LEU A 330 -17.44 -17.29 15.71
C LEU A 330 -18.71 -17.67 16.47
N ALA A 331 -18.55 -18.11 17.70
CA ALA A 331 -19.64 -18.32 18.63
C ALA A 331 -19.78 -17.08 19.54
N CYS A 332 -20.95 -16.45 19.51
CA CYS A 332 -21.27 -15.28 20.30
C CYS A 332 -22.49 -15.57 21.18
N LEU A 333 -22.30 -15.51 22.50
CA LEU A 333 -23.37 -15.67 23.48
C LEU A 333 -23.81 -14.28 23.95
N LEU A 334 -25.01 -13.91 23.54
CA LEU A 334 -25.68 -12.65 23.85
C LEU A 334 -26.92 -12.98 24.70
N LYS A 335 -26.87 -12.68 26.00
CA LYS A 335 -27.91 -13.05 26.97
C LYS A 335 -28.08 -14.58 27.03
N GLU A 336 -29.20 -15.07 26.51
CA GLU A 336 -29.56 -16.49 26.41
C GLU A 336 -29.53 -16.96 24.95
N THR A 337 -29.08 -16.13 24.00
CA THR A 337 -29.03 -16.48 22.58
C THR A 337 -27.60 -16.73 22.12
N LEU A 338 -27.37 -17.92 21.58
CA LEU A 338 -26.13 -18.30 20.91
C LEU A 338 -26.25 -17.99 19.42
N TYR A 339 -25.29 -17.24 18.91
CA TYR A 339 -25.11 -16.95 17.50
C TYR A 339 -23.86 -17.67 17.01
N LEU A 340 -24.01 -18.47 15.96
CA LEU A 340 -22.91 -19.13 15.27
C LEU A 340 -22.75 -18.48 13.90
N ILE A 341 -21.59 -17.87 13.67
CA ILE A 341 -21.28 -17.12 12.46
C ILE A 341 -20.08 -17.78 11.80
N ASP A 342 -20.17 -18.07 10.50
CA ASP A 342 -19.02 -18.55 9.74
C ASP A 342 -18.14 -17.35 9.38
N LEU A 343 -16.86 -17.39 9.80
CA LEU A 343 -15.90 -16.32 9.53
C LEU A 343 -15.50 -16.20 8.07
N ASN A 344 -15.67 -17.27 7.28
CA ASN A 344 -15.34 -17.30 5.85
C ASN A 344 -16.47 -16.72 5.00
N SER A 345 -17.67 -17.28 5.10
CA SER A 345 -18.85 -16.77 4.37
C SER A 345 -19.43 -15.48 4.96
N ARG A 346 -19.13 -15.19 6.23
CA ARG A 346 -19.68 -14.05 7.01
C ARG A 346 -21.18 -14.15 7.23
N GLU A 347 -21.72 -15.35 7.09
CA GLU A 347 -23.14 -15.60 7.27
C GLU A 347 -23.43 -16.21 8.64
N LEU A 348 -24.63 -15.92 9.14
CA LEU A 348 -25.17 -16.56 10.34
C LEU A 348 -25.51 -18.02 9.99
N ILE A 349 -24.75 -18.95 10.58
CA ILE A 349 -25.03 -20.38 10.50
C ILE A 349 -26.33 -20.67 11.26
N GLU A 350 -26.37 -20.26 12.52
CA GLU A 350 -27.50 -20.54 13.41
C GLU A 350 -27.65 -19.47 14.49
N LYS A 351 -28.90 -19.20 14.86
CA LYS A 351 -29.27 -18.44 16.04
C LYS A 351 -30.14 -19.33 16.92
N LYS A 352 -29.61 -19.74 18.07
CA LYS A 352 -30.27 -20.65 18.99
C LYS A 352 -30.53 -19.98 20.34
N ILE A 353 -31.77 -20.02 20.81
CA ILE A 353 -32.14 -19.56 22.14
C ILE A 353 -31.90 -20.72 23.11
N LEU A 354 -31.03 -20.50 24.10
CA LEU A 354 -30.70 -21.46 25.13
C LEU A 354 -31.70 -21.32 26.28
N ASN A 355 -32.40 -22.41 26.60
CA ASN A 355 -33.38 -22.44 27.70
C ASN A 355 -32.72 -22.45 29.09
N THR A 356 -31.38 -22.43 29.16
CA THR A 356 -30.60 -22.54 30.38
C THR A 356 -29.88 -21.23 30.65
N LYS A 357 -29.98 -20.75 31.88
CA LYS A 357 -29.30 -19.53 32.32
C LYS A 357 -27.84 -19.83 32.68
N GLY A 358 -26.98 -18.82 32.54
CA GLY A 358 -25.58 -18.91 32.97
C GLY A 358 -24.74 -19.92 32.18
N VAL A 359 -24.90 -19.91 30.86
CA VAL A 359 -24.07 -20.68 29.93
C VAL A 359 -22.74 -19.96 29.71
N HIS A 360 -21.64 -20.71 29.69
CA HIS A 360 -20.31 -20.17 29.46
C HIS A 360 -19.55 -20.98 28.40
N PHE A 361 -18.74 -20.31 27.59
CA PHE A 361 -17.81 -21.03 26.71
C PHE A 361 -16.68 -21.65 27.52
N LEU A 362 -16.32 -22.90 27.21
CA LEU A 362 -15.15 -23.54 27.82
C LEU A 362 -13.87 -23.11 27.13
N ASP A 363 -12.90 -22.66 27.92
CA ASP A 363 -11.57 -22.33 27.41
C ASP A 363 -10.71 -23.59 27.27
N SER A 364 -10.54 -24.10 26.03
CA SER A 364 -9.64 -25.21 25.73
C SER A 364 -8.67 -24.80 24.62
N PRO A 365 -7.36 -25.02 24.79
CA PRO A 365 -6.34 -24.63 23.82
C PRO A 365 -6.30 -25.51 22.56
N ILE A 366 -6.95 -26.69 22.57
CA ILE A 366 -6.80 -27.72 21.53
C ILE A 366 -8.10 -27.95 20.73
N ILE A 367 -9.26 -27.52 21.24
CA ILE A 367 -10.56 -27.93 20.69
C ILE A 367 -11.10 -26.90 19.70
N GLU A 368 -11.43 -27.37 18.50
CA GLU A 368 -12.14 -26.63 17.45
C GLU A 368 -13.67 -26.77 17.52
N GLU A 369 -14.20 -27.57 18.45
CA GLU A 369 -15.64 -27.76 18.68
C GLU A 369 -16.20 -26.76 19.70
N VAL A 370 -17.43 -26.29 19.47
CA VAL A 370 -18.11 -25.36 20.35
C VAL A 370 -18.59 -26.08 21.61
N GLN A 371 -17.86 -25.93 22.71
CA GLN A 371 -18.24 -26.50 24.01
C GLN A 371 -18.79 -25.45 24.96
N LEU A 372 -19.95 -25.77 25.54
CA LEU A 372 -20.72 -24.92 26.44
C LEU A 372 -20.82 -25.58 27.81
N LEU A 373 -20.56 -24.81 28.86
CA LEU A 373 -20.84 -25.21 30.23
C LEU A 373 -22.19 -24.64 30.65
N ALA A 374 -23.11 -25.52 31.04
CA ALA A 374 -24.45 -25.17 31.53
C ALA A 374 -24.69 -25.75 32.93
N GLU A 375 -25.81 -25.43 33.58
CA GLU A 375 -26.08 -25.78 35.00
C GLU A 375 -26.04 -27.29 35.31
N ASN A 376 -26.22 -28.16 34.33
CA ASN A 376 -26.31 -29.61 34.50
C ASN A 376 -25.17 -30.39 33.80
N GLY A 377 -24.20 -29.72 33.19
CA GLY A 377 -23.04 -30.37 32.58
C GLY A 377 -22.38 -29.59 31.46
N ILE A 378 -21.55 -30.29 30.69
CA ILE A 378 -20.86 -29.77 29.51
C ILE A 378 -21.57 -30.29 28.27
N TYR A 379 -21.84 -29.38 27.34
CA TYR A 379 -22.50 -29.63 26.07
C TYR A 379 -21.56 -29.33 24.91
N THR A 380 -21.73 -30.05 23.82
CA THR A 380 -21.15 -29.72 22.51
C THR A 380 -22.27 -29.50 21.51
N LEU A 381 -21.99 -28.73 20.47
CA LEU A 381 -22.86 -28.61 19.31
C LEU A 381 -22.48 -29.71 18.32
N ASP A 382 -23.40 -30.65 18.08
CA ASP A 382 -23.21 -31.72 17.09
C ASP A 382 -23.79 -31.20 15.75
N PHE A 383 -22.94 -31.07 14.74
CA PHE A 383 -23.36 -30.63 13.39
C PHE A 383 -23.93 -31.82 12.58
N SER A 384 -24.59 -32.77 13.24
CA SER A 384 -24.80 -34.15 12.76
C SER A 384 -25.82 -34.33 11.62
N ASP A 385 -26.31 -33.27 11.00
CA ASP A 385 -27.14 -33.32 9.77
C ASP A 385 -26.71 -32.30 8.69
N ILE A 386 -25.60 -31.59 8.90
CA ILE A 386 -24.93 -30.90 7.80
C ILE A 386 -24.08 -31.97 7.13
N ASP A 387 -24.63 -32.56 6.07
CA ASP A 387 -23.97 -33.49 5.15
C ASP A 387 -22.45 -33.42 5.26
N GLN A 388 -21.79 -34.58 5.38
CA GLN A 388 -20.35 -34.77 5.16
C GLN A 388 -19.85 -34.30 3.77
N GLY A 389 -20.61 -33.45 3.07
CA GLY A 389 -20.17 -32.57 2.00
C GLY A 389 -19.50 -31.29 2.48
N CYS A 390 -19.40 -31.01 3.80
CA CYS A 390 -18.61 -29.91 4.35
C CYS A 390 -17.17 -30.34 4.71
N GLN A 391 -16.53 -31.11 3.83
CA GLN A 391 -15.18 -30.66 3.46
C GLN A 391 -15.39 -29.30 2.78
N PRO A 392 -14.57 -28.27 3.01
CA PRO A 392 -14.64 -27.10 2.15
C PRO A 392 -14.52 -27.64 0.72
N GLU A 393 -15.63 -27.61 -0.04
CA GLU A 393 -15.57 -27.93 -1.47
C GLU A 393 -14.44 -27.05 -1.98
N PRO A 394 -13.42 -27.62 -2.66
CA PRO A 394 -12.30 -26.83 -3.14
C PRO A 394 -12.89 -25.61 -3.80
N SER A 395 -12.44 -24.40 -3.44
CA SER A 395 -12.97 -23.14 -3.97
C SER A 395 -13.13 -23.15 -5.50
N LEU A 396 -12.31 -23.98 -6.15
CA LEU A 396 -12.34 -24.34 -7.56
C LEU A 396 -13.63 -25.03 -8.02
N VAL A 397 -14.18 -26.00 -7.28
CA VAL A 397 -15.47 -26.65 -7.58
C VAL A 397 -16.57 -25.61 -7.61
N GLN A 398 -16.64 -24.76 -6.59
CA GLN A 398 -17.62 -23.69 -6.51
C GLN A 398 -17.48 -22.70 -7.67
N MET A 399 -16.24 -22.30 -8.01
CA MET A 399 -15.94 -21.42 -9.16
C MET A 399 -16.38 -22.02 -10.50
N VAL A 400 -16.20 -23.32 -10.72
CA VAL A 400 -16.66 -24.02 -11.93
C VAL A 400 -18.18 -23.92 -12.09
N PHE A 401 -18.93 -24.11 -11.01
CA PHE A 401 -20.38 -24.00 -11.04
C PHE A 401 -20.86 -22.55 -11.20
N GLU A 402 -20.16 -21.57 -10.63
CA GLU A 402 -20.46 -20.14 -10.82
C GLU A 402 -20.22 -19.69 -12.26
N GLU A 403 -19.10 -20.09 -12.86
CA GLU A 403 -18.80 -19.76 -14.25
C GLU A 403 -19.74 -20.48 -15.21
N ALA A 404 -20.10 -21.74 -14.91
CA ALA A 404 -21.14 -22.46 -15.65
C ALA A 404 -22.50 -21.75 -15.56
N CYS A 405 -22.90 -21.27 -14.38
CA CYS A 405 -24.11 -20.47 -14.21
C CYS A 405 -24.09 -19.24 -15.13
N LYS A 406 -22.99 -18.47 -15.16
CA LYS A 406 -22.85 -17.32 -16.07
C LYS A 406 -22.94 -17.72 -17.54
N TYR A 407 -22.23 -18.77 -17.94
CA TYR A 407 -22.20 -19.26 -19.32
C TYR A 407 -23.59 -19.68 -19.81
N TYR A 408 -24.31 -20.49 -19.04
CA TYR A 408 -25.66 -20.94 -19.41
C TYR A 408 -26.68 -19.81 -19.32
N GLN A 409 -26.56 -18.90 -18.36
CA GLN A 409 -27.49 -17.79 -18.21
C GLN A 409 -27.36 -16.74 -19.32
N ARG A 410 -26.14 -16.50 -19.86
CA ARG A 410 -25.93 -15.66 -21.06
C ARG A 410 -26.59 -16.22 -22.32
N ARG A 411 -26.82 -17.53 -22.37
CA ARG A 411 -27.41 -18.24 -23.53
C ARG A 411 -28.86 -18.66 -23.30
N SER A 412 -29.41 -18.43 -22.12
CA SER A 412 -30.79 -18.76 -21.81
C SER A 412 -31.74 -17.65 -22.28
N LEU A 413 -32.85 -18.05 -22.90
CA LEU A 413 -33.96 -17.15 -23.24
C LEU A 413 -34.91 -16.92 -22.03
N SER A 414 -34.70 -17.63 -20.92
CA SER A 414 -35.50 -17.49 -19.69
C SER A 414 -34.99 -16.36 -18.81
N SER A 415 -35.88 -15.51 -18.29
CA SER A 415 -35.54 -14.47 -17.30
C SER A 415 -35.29 -15.00 -15.88
N SER A 416 -35.48 -16.30 -15.64
CA SER A 416 -35.24 -16.92 -14.32
C SER A 416 -33.74 -17.07 -14.03
N GLN A 417 -33.30 -16.59 -12.87
CA GLN A 417 -31.90 -16.67 -12.44
C GLN A 417 -31.48 -18.12 -12.14
N LEU A 418 -30.39 -18.56 -12.79
CA LEU A 418 -29.80 -19.87 -12.63
C LEU A 418 -28.75 -19.82 -11.51
N THR A 419 -29.08 -20.36 -10.35
CA THR A 419 -28.19 -20.39 -9.18
C THR A 419 -27.36 -21.68 -9.14
N VAL A 420 -26.19 -21.63 -8.49
CA VAL A 420 -25.29 -22.78 -8.32
C VAL A 420 -26.02 -23.97 -7.70
N GLU A 421 -26.88 -23.72 -6.71
CA GLU A 421 -27.71 -24.77 -6.10
C GLU A 421 -28.67 -25.44 -7.07
N LYS A 422 -29.28 -24.69 -7.99
CA LYS A 422 -30.19 -25.26 -9.02
C LYS A 422 -29.41 -26.09 -10.03
N LEU A 423 -28.19 -25.66 -10.37
CA LEU A 423 -27.31 -26.35 -11.30
C LEU A 423 -26.79 -27.66 -10.69
N LYS A 424 -26.49 -27.66 -9.39
CA LYS A 424 -26.07 -28.83 -8.60
C LYS A 424 -27.21 -29.83 -8.35
N LYS A 425 -28.41 -29.36 -7.96
CA LYS A 425 -29.56 -30.21 -7.59
C LYS A 425 -30.24 -30.92 -8.77
N GLY A 426 -29.96 -30.48 -10.01
CA GLY A 426 -30.69 -30.96 -11.20
C GLY A 426 -30.11 -32.17 -11.91
N GLY A 427 -28.83 -32.55 -11.70
CA GLY A 427 -28.17 -33.65 -12.41
C GLY A 427 -28.11 -33.54 -13.95
N MET A 428 -28.72 -32.49 -14.52
CA MET A 428 -28.95 -32.31 -15.96
C MET A 428 -27.72 -31.74 -16.69
N PHE A 429 -26.80 -31.11 -15.96
CA PHE A 429 -25.61 -30.45 -16.51
C PHE A 429 -24.35 -31.25 -16.19
N GLN A 430 -24.02 -32.19 -17.07
CA GLN A 430 -22.90 -33.12 -16.88
C GLN A 430 -21.52 -32.47 -17.08
N ALA A 431 -21.41 -31.38 -17.85
CA ALA A 431 -20.12 -30.75 -18.13
C ALA A 431 -19.46 -30.07 -16.91
N PRO A 432 -20.17 -29.26 -16.10
CA PRO A 432 -19.60 -28.69 -14.87
C PRO A 432 -19.26 -29.76 -13.83
N VAL A 433 -20.06 -30.82 -13.74
CA VAL A 433 -19.83 -31.98 -12.86
C VAL A 433 -18.61 -32.78 -13.28
N ALA A 434 -18.42 -32.98 -14.59
CA ALA A 434 -17.24 -33.64 -15.13
C ALA A 434 -15.97 -32.83 -14.86
N LEU A 435 -16.02 -31.51 -15.09
CA LEU A 435 -14.87 -30.63 -14.94
C LEU A 435 -14.47 -30.43 -13.47
N SER A 436 -15.45 -30.33 -12.56
CA SER A 436 -15.16 -30.31 -11.12
C SER A 436 -14.52 -31.63 -10.65
N SER A 437 -15.01 -32.77 -11.15
CA SER A 437 -14.45 -34.09 -10.83
C SER A 437 -13.01 -34.26 -11.35
N ILE A 438 -12.72 -33.72 -12.53
CA ILE A 438 -11.37 -33.71 -13.12
C ILE A 438 -10.41 -32.85 -12.30
N LEU A 439 -10.81 -31.63 -11.91
CA LEU A 439 -9.98 -30.71 -11.11
C LEU A 439 -9.70 -31.26 -9.70
N CYS A 440 -10.71 -31.85 -9.05
CA CYS A 440 -10.52 -32.49 -7.75
C CYS A 440 -9.55 -33.68 -7.83
N HIS A 441 -9.51 -34.38 -8.97
CA HIS A 441 -8.59 -35.50 -9.17
C HIS A 441 -7.15 -35.05 -9.50
N SER A 442 -6.96 -33.94 -10.23
CA SER A 442 -5.62 -33.49 -10.61
C SER A 442 -4.86 -32.80 -9.46
N LEU A 443 -5.57 -32.12 -8.56
CA LEU A 443 -4.96 -31.25 -7.54
C LEU A 443 -4.78 -31.89 -6.14
N ASP A 444 -5.05 -33.19 -5.96
CA ASP A 444 -4.87 -33.87 -4.67
C ASP A 444 -3.39 -34.26 -4.45
N PRO A 445 -2.67 -33.66 -3.48
CA PRO A 445 -1.23 -33.86 -3.32
C PRO A 445 -0.86 -35.17 -2.59
N LYS A 446 -1.83 -35.95 -2.09
CA LYS A 446 -1.56 -37.17 -1.33
C LYS A 446 -2.50 -38.27 -1.78
N GLY A 447 -1.98 -39.22 -2.55
CA GLY A 447 -2.68 -40.42 -3.04
C GLY A 447 -3.33 -41.30 -1.97
N LYS A 448 -4.37 -40.80 -1.31
CA LYS A 448 -5.33 -41.56 -0.51
C LYS A 448 -6.51 -41.86 -1.42
N LYS A 449 -6.40 -43.01 -2.09
CA LYS A 449 -7.46 -43.77 -2.78
C LYS A 449 -8.87 -43.12 -2.70
N LEU A 450 -9.22 -42.28 -3.67
CA LEU A 450 -10.60 -42.03 -4.04
C LEU A 450 -10.91 -42.68 -5.39
N ARG A 451 -12.20 -42.97 -5.61
CA ARG A 451 -12.77 -43.79 -6.70
C ARG A 451 -12.15 -43.45 -8.07
N ALA A 452 -11.88 -44.48 -8.86
CA ALA A 452 -11.48 -44.35 -10.26
C ALA A 452 -12.40 -43.36 -10.99
N LEU A 453 -11.81 -42.37 -11.66
CA LEU A 453 -12.54 -41.42 -12.49
C LEU A 453 -13.33 -42.22 -13.54
N PRO A 454 -14.62 -41.93 -13.77
CA PRO A 454 -15.38 -42.57 -14.84
C PRO A 454 -14.62 -42.53 -16.17
N GLU A 455 -14.59 -43.64 -16.90
CA GLU A 455 -13.88 -43.82 -18.17
C GLU A 455 -14.03 -42.63 -19.17
N PRO A 456 -15.22 -42.01 -19.36
CA PRO A 456 -15.34 -40.83 -20.23
C PRO A 456 -14.57 -39.59 -19.74
N TYR A 457 -14.40 -39.41 -18.43
CA TYR A 457 -13.67 -38.26 -17.88
C TYR A 457 -12.16 -38.44 -17.96
N THR A 458 -11.66 -39.68 -17.99
CA THR A 458 -10.22 -39.96 -18.15
C THR A 458 -9.69 -39.55 -19.53
N LYS A 459 -10.50 -39.71 -20.59
CA LYS A 459 -10.15 -39.22 -21.94
C LYS A 459 -10.13 -37.69 -22.01
N LEU A 460 -11.07 -37.03 -21.31
CA LEU A 460 -11.13 -35.58 -21.23
C LEU A 460 -9.95 -35.01 -20.42
N LEU A 461 -9.59 -35.65 -19.30
CA LEU A 461 -8.38 -35.33 -18.53
C LEU A 461 -7.13 -35.41 -19.40
N GLY A 462 -6.97 -36.48 -20.20
CA GLY A 462 -5.83 -36.61 -21.12
C GLY A 462 -5.77 -35.50 -22.18
N THR A 463 -6.91 -34.91 -22.54
CA THR A 463 -6.97 -33.79 -23.49
C THR A 463 -6.69 -32.44 -22.81
N MET A 464 -7.08 -32.29 -21.54
CA MET A 464 -6.93 -31.07 -20.75
C MET A 464 -5.62 -31.02 -19.94
N GLN A 465 -4.82 -32.08 -19.95
CA GLN A 465 -3.65 -32.24 -19.09
C GLN A 465 -2.64 -31.09 -19.22
N LEU A 466 -2.38 -30.62 -20.45
CA LEU A 466 -1.46 -29.51 -20.68
C LEU A 466 -1.96 -28.21 -20.04
N GLU A 467 -3.25 -27.92 -20.15
CA GLU A 467 -3.83 -26.69 -19.58
C GLU A 467 -3.97 -26.74 -18.06
N LEU A 468 -4.22 -27.94 -17.50
CA LEU A 468 -4.18 -28.16 -16.06
C LEU A 468 -2.76 -27.96 -15.52
N GLN A 469 -1.74 -28.45 -16.23
CA GLN A 469 -0.35 -28.23 -15.87
C GLN A 469 0.05 -26.75 -15.95
N ASN A 470 -0.43 -26.02 -16.97
CA ASN A 470 -0.23 -24.57 -17.08
C ASN A 470 -0.89 -23.84 -15.90
N TYR A 471 -2.09 -24.25 -15.51
CA TYR A 471 -2.80 -23.70 -14.36
C TYR A 471 -2.07 -23.96 -13.04
N GLU A 472 -1.58 -25.18 -12.80
CA GLU A 472 -0.77 -25.53 -11.63
C GLU A 472 0.52 -24.71 -11.55
N ASN A 473 1.20 -24.52 -12.69
CA ASN A 473 2.39 -23.67 -12.77
C ASN A 473 2.08 -22.20 -12.43
N LEU A 474 0.91 -21.68 -12.84
CA LEU A 474 0.46 -20.33 -12.52
C LEU A 474 0.12 -20.16 -11.04
N GLU A 475 -0.57 -21.12 -10.42
CA GLU A 475 -0.83 -21.09 -8.98
C GLU A 475 0.46 -21.25 -8.17
N PHE A 476 1.41 -22.06 -8.63
CA PHE A 476 2.75 -22.14 -8.03
C PHE A 476 3.48 -20.79 -8.12
N LEU A 477 3.50 -20.15 -9.29
CA LEU A 477 4.12 -18.83 -9.46
C LEU A 477 3.46 -17.78 -8.55
N LYS A 478 2.12 -17.76 -8.50
CA LYS A 478 1.34 -16.89 -7.61
C LYS A 478 1.67 -17.13 -6.14
N SER A 479 1.82 -18.38 -5.72
CA SER A 479 2.23 -18.71 -4.35
C SER A 479 3.63 -18.18 -4.02
N CYS A 480 4.56 -18.27 -4.96
CA CYS A 480 5.91 -17.71 -4.81
C CYS A 480 5.86 -16.18 -4.67
N VAL A 481 5.03 -15.49 -5.46
CA VAL A 481 4.86 -14.03 -5.38
C VAL A 481 4.21 -13.60 -4.06
N VAL A 482 3.22 -14.35 -3.57
CA VAL A 482 2.53 -14.03 -2.30
C VAL A 482 3.42 -14.27 -1.07
N GLN A 483 4.36 -15.22 -1.16
CA GLN A 483 5.30 -15.55 -0.08
C GLN A 483 6.60 -14.74 -0.14
N ALA A 484 6.90 -14.11 -1.29
CA ALA A 484 8.10 -13.32 -1.49
C ALA A 484 8.05 -12.00 -0.71
N SER A 485 9.24 -11.54 -0.30
CA SER A 485 9.39 -10.20 0.27
C SER A 485 9.06 -9.12 -0.76
N GLU A 486 8.68 -7.92 -0.31
CA GLU A 486 8.36 -6.78 -1.19
C GLU A 486 9.51 -6.49 -2.18
N SER A 487 10.77 -6.59 -1.72
CA SER A 487 11.96 -6.43 -2.57
C SER A 487 12.12 -7.52 -3.63
N GLU A 488 11.73 -8.77 -3.33
CA GLU A 488 11.79 -9.86 -4.30
C GLU A 488 10.66 -9.74 -5.33
N VAL A 489 9.46 -9.36 -4.91
CA VAL A 489 8.33 -9.07 -5.81
C VAL A 489 8.65 -7.92 -6.75
N GLU A 490 9.25 -6.83 -6.24
CA GLU A 490 9.76 -5.74 -7.07
C GLU A 490 10.82 -6.23 -8.07
N SER A 491 11.77 -7.07 -7.64
CA SER A 491 12.78 -7.64 -8.53
C SER A 491 12.18 -8.54 -9.61
N TYR A 492 11.16 -9.34 -9.31
CA TYR A 492 10.45 -10.15 -10.30
C TYR A 492 9.67 -9.27 -11.29
N GLY A 493 9.02 -8.22 -10.80
CA GLY A 493 8.35 -7.22 -11.63
C GLY A 493 9.32 -6.52 -12.56
N GLU A 494 10.51 -6.15 -12.07
CA GLU A 494 11.58 -5.54 -12.87
C GLU A 494 12.07 -6.47 -13.97
N ALA A 495 12.38 -7.72 -13.65
CA ALA A 495 12.83 -8.70 -14.63
C ALA A 495 11.77 -8.99 -15.72
N LEU A 496 10.50 -9.09 -15.32
CA LEU A 496 9.41 -9.34 -16.26
C LEU A 496 9.18 -8.15 -17.19
N VAL A 497 9.19 -6.93 -16.64
CA VAL A 497 9.03 -5.70 -17.44
C VAL A 497 10.21 -5.51 -18.40
N GLU A 498 11.44 -5.82 -17.95
CA GLU A 498 12.63 -5.81 -18.82
C GLU A 498 12.46 -6.78 -20.00
N GLN A 499 12.02 -8.02 -19.73
CA GLN A 499 11.82 -9.04 -20.76
C GLN A 499 10.70 -8.66 -21.74
N GLU A 500 9.57 -8.15 -21.25
CA GLU A 500 8.45 -7.74 -22.10
C GLU A 500 8.77 -6.48 -22.91
N LEU A 501 9.47 -5.51 -22.32
CA LEU A 501 9.92 -4.33 -23.04
C LEU A 501 10.92 -4.72 -24.13
N SER A 502 11.88 -5.60 -23.82
CA SER A 502 12.81 -6.15 -24.82
C SER A 502 12.03 -6.83 -25.95
N ARG A 503 11.08 -7.71 -25.64
CA ARG A 503 10.22 -8.36 -26.65
C ARG A 503 9.47 -7.35 -27.51
N LEU A 504 8.88 -6.31 -26.92
CA LEU A 504 8.14 -5.27 -27.65
C LEU A 504 9.02 -4.40 -28.54
N LEU A 505 10.26 -4.13 -28.12
CA LEU A 505 11.24 -3.38 -28.92
C LEU A 505 11.71 -4.15 -30.16
N HIS A 506 11.73 -5.49 -30.09
CA HIS A 506 12.02 -6.37 -31.23
C HIS A 506 10.81 -6.57 -32.17
N LEU A 507 9.60 -6.18 -31.76
CA LEU A 507 8.38 -6.26 -32.55
C LEU A 507 8.01 -4.92 -33.19
N ASP A 508 7.07 -4.95 -34.13
CA ASP A 508 6.46 -3.73 -34.65
C ASP A 508 5.47 -3.15 -33.64
N LEU A 509 5.69 -1.87 -33.30
CA LEU A 509 4.81 -1.10 -32.41
C LEU A 509 3.52 -0.73 -33.15
N ASN A 510 2.68 -1.72 -33.39
CA ASN A 510 1.31 -1.54 -33.85
C ASN A 510 0.45 -0.98 -32.69
N ARG A 511 -0.82 -0.66 -32.98
CA ARG A 511 -1.74 -0.09 -31.99
C ARG A 511 -1.90 -0.99 -30.75
N GLU A 512 -1.95 -2.30 -30.92
CA GLU A 512 -2.15 -3.27 -29.83
C GLU A 512 -0.93 -3.37 -28.92
N ASN A 513 0.27 -3.49 -29.51
CA ASN A 513 1.54 -3.50 -28.79
C ASN A 513 1.79 -2.17 -28.07
N LEU A 514 1.41 -1.05 -28.68
CA LEU A 514 1.46 0.26 -28.03
C LEU A 514 0.48 0.36 -26.85
N THR A 515 -0.74 -0.14 -26.99
CA THR A 515 -1.70 -0.21 -25.88
C THR A 515 -1.18 -1.08 -24.75
N TYR A 516 -0.60 -2.23 -25.07
CA TYR A 516 0.01 -3.11 -24.06
C TYR A 516 1.18 -2.43 -23.34
N LEU A 517 2.04 -1.72 -24.07
CA LEU A 517 3.13 -0.92 -23.51
C LEU A 517 2.62 0.18 -22.55
N ASN A 518 1.51 0.83 -22.88
CA ASN A 518 0.86 1.81 -22.00
C ASN A 518 0.33 1.14 -20.72
N VAL A 519 -0.19 -0.09 -20.79
CA VAL A 519 -0.62 -0.86 -19.63
C VAL A 519 0.57 -1.22 -18.74
N ILE A 520 1.70 -1.63 -19.32
CA ILE A 520 2.93 -1.90 -18.56
C ILE A 520 3.39 -0.64 -17.82
N PHE A 521 3.42 0.51 -18.50
CA PHE A 521 3.82 1.79 -17.91
C PHE A 521 2.91 2.19 -16.73
N THR A 522 1.59 2.05 -16.87
CA THR A 522 0.65 2.43 -15.80
C THR A 522 0.67 1.46 -14.62
N ALA A 523 0.86 0.16 -14.88
CA ALA A 523 0.89 -0.87 -13.84
C ALA A 523 2.24 -0.91 -13.09
N PHE A 524 3.36 -0.70 -13.78
CA PHE A 524 4.71 -0.86 -13.23
C PHE A 524 5.66 0.31 -13.59
N PRO A 525 5.38 1.54 -13.13
CA PRO A 525 6.14 2.73 -13.57
C PRO A 525 7.62 2.70 -13.20
N GLY A 526 7.98 2.18 -12.00
CA GLY A 526 9.38 2.10 -11.55
C GLY A 526 10.21 1.08 -12.34
N ALA A 527 9.64 -0.11 -12.55
CA ALA A 527 10.27 -1.15 -13.37
C ALA A 527 10.38 -0.74 -14.84
N PHE A 528 9.35 -0.09 -15.38
CA PHE A 528 9.36 0.46 -16.74
C PHE A 528 10.48 1.50 -16.90
N TRP A 529 10.64 2.41 -15.93
CA TRP A 529 11.72 3.40 -15.97
C TRP A 529 13.11 2.75 -15.97
N LYS A 530 13.37 1.78 -15.09
CA LYS A 530 14.63 1.02 -15.07
C LYS A 530 14.89 0.32 -16.40
N ALA A 531 13.86 -0.30 -16.97
CA ALA A 531 13.99 -1.00 -18.24
C ALA A 531 14.29 -0.06 -19.41
N ILE A 532 13.66 1.12 -19.44
CA ILE A 532 13.97 2.18 -20.40
C ILE A 532 15.39 2.68 -20.24
N GLN A 533 15.85 2.89 -18.99
CA GLN A 533 17.22 3.32 -18.71
C GLN A 533 18.24 2.30 -19.25
N ASN A 534 17.97 1.00 -19.10
CA ASN A 534 18.82 -0.09 -19.61
C ASN A 534 18.84 -0.12 -21.15
N HIS A 535 17.67 -0.12 -21.78
CA HIS A 535 17.56 -0.24 -23.24
C HIS A 535 18.06 1.00 -23.99
N LEU A 536 17.83 2.20 -23.44
CA LEU A 536 18.37 3.44 -23.99
C LEU A 536 19.82 3.71 -23.56
N GLN A 537 20.33 2.94 -22.58
CA GLN A 537 21.61 3.13 -21.93
C GLN A 537 21.80 4.58 -21.47
N LEU A 538 20.79 5.12 -20.77
CA LEU A 538 20.80 6.49 -20.26
C LEU A 538 21.75 6.60 -19.06
N GLN A 539 22.81 7.37 -19.23
CA GLN A 539 23.81 7.62 -18.20
C GLN A 539 24.19 9.10 -18.17
N GLU A 540 24.62 9.57 -17.00
CA GLU A 540 25.22 10.89 -16.85
C GLU A 540 26.74 10.72 -17.00
N ASN A 541 27.33 11.41 -17.98
CA ASN A 541 28.79 11.43 -18.15
C ASN A 541 29.46 12.14 -16.96
N GLY A 542 30.78 11.98 -16.81
CA GLY A 542 31.56 12.64 -15.75
C GLY A 542 31.45 14.18 -15.71
N ASP A 543 30.99 14.79 -16.80
CA ASP A 543 30.73 16.23 -16.94
C ASP A 543 29.27 16.64 -16.61
N GLY A 544 28.43 15.72 -16.12
CA GLY A 544 27.02 16.00 -15.79
C GLY A 544 26.06 16.03 -16.99
N VAL A 545 26.53 15.63 -18.19
CA VAL A 545 25.74 15.61 -19.42
C VAL A 545 25.08 14.25 -19.62
N LEU A 546 23.78 14.25 -19.91
CA LEU A 546 23.03 13.04 -20.25
C LEU A 546 23.54 12.47 -21.59
N VAL A 547 23.83 11.18 -21.62
CA VAL A 547 24.19 10.44 -22.84
C VAL A 547 23.34 9.20 -22.98
N ALA A 548 22.98 8.90 -24.22
CA ALA A 548 22.24 7.70 -24.59
C ALA A 548 23.04 6.93 -25.64
N ARG A 549 23.20 5.61 -25.43
CA ARG A 549 24.00 4.72 -26.30
C ARG A 549 23.17 3.59 -26.91
N ALA A 550 21.86 3.80 -27.04
CA ALA A 550 20.95 2.86 -27.68
C ALA A 550 21.26 2.69 -29.18
N THR A 551 20.95 1.52 -29.72
CA THR A 551 21.04 1.25 -31.18
C THR A 551 20.05 2.11 -31.98
N PRO A 552 20.32 2.40 -33.26
CA PRO A 552 19.41 3.17 -34.12
C PRO A 552 18.00 2.58 -34.24
N ASP A 553 17.86 1.25 -34.18
CA ASP A 553 16.57 0.55 -34.26
C ASP A 553 15.68 0.87 -33.05
N ILE A 554 16.25 0.90 -31.84
CA ILE A 554 15.53 1.28 -30.62
C ILE A 554 15.08 2.75 -30.71
N TRP A 555 15.96 3.64 -31.19
CA TRP A 555 15.61 5.05 -31.40
C TRP A 555 14.49 5.23 -32.43
N LYS A 556 14.48 4.44 -33.51
CA LYS A 556 13.40 4.44 -34.49
C LYS A 556 12.06 4.04 -33.88
N LYS A 557 12.06 3.12 -32.91
CA LYS A 557 10.85 2.69 -32.18
C LYS A 557 10.40 3.75 -31.17
N VAL A 558 11.31 4.36 -30.42
CA VAL A 558 11.01 5.45 -29.47
C VAL A 558 10.43 6.66 -30.18
N LEU A 559 11.05 7.05 -31.29
CA LEU A 559 10.64 8.22 -32.08
C LEU A 559 9.48 7.92 -33.04
N GLY A 560 9.20 6.63 -33.27
CA GLY A 560 8.16 6.13 -34.17
C GLY A 560 6.76 6.28 -33.58
N GLY A 561 5.93 7.09 -34.21
CA GLY A 561 4.51 7.24 -33.89
C GLY A 561 3.90 8.42 -34.63
N ALA A 562 2.77 8.20 -35.30
CA ALA A 562 2.00 9.28 -35.92
C ALA A 562 1.34 10.14 -34.82
N ALA A 563 1.57 11.45 -34.89
CA ALA A 563 1.03 12.41 -33.93
C ALA A 563 -0.50 12.54 -34.04
N PRO A 564 -1.23 12.79 -32.93
CA PRO A 564 -2.55 13.40 -33.01
C PRO A 564 -2.41 14.83 -33.56
N ASN A 565 -3.28 15.21 -34.51
CA ASN A 565 -3.27 16.54 -35.12
C ASN A 565 -3.44 17.66 -34.06
N PRO A 566 -2.62 18.74 -34.11
CA PRO A 566 -2.69 19.84 -33.15
C PRO A 566 -3.91 20.77 -33.31
N SER A 567 -4.80 20.53 -34.28
CA SER A 567 -6.00 21.35 -34.52
C SER A 567 -7.20 21.00 -33.62
N LYS A 568 -7.03 20.08 -32.67
CA LYS A 568 -8.02 19.76 -31.63
C LYS A 568 -7.41 20.04 -30.26
N GLN A 569 -7.19 21.31 -29.99
CA GLN A 569 -6.68 21.82 -28.73
C GLN A 569 -7.85 21.90 -27.74
N GLU A 570 -8.39 20.74 -27.31
CA GLU A 570 -9.24 20.61 -26.10
C GLU A 570 -9.66 19.17 -25.78
N GLU A 571 -9.55 18.21 -26.72
CA GLU A 571 -9.83 16.80 -26.43
C GLU A 571 -8.53 15.99 -26.46
N GLY A 572 -8.31 15.18 -25.42
CA GLY A 572 -7.17 14.26 -25.32
C GLY A 572 -7.07 13.28 -26.50
N PRO A 573 -6.00 12.45 -26.55
CA PRO A 573 -5.96 11.38 -27.54
C PRO A 573 -7.26 10.57 -27.43
N PRO A 574 -7.99 10.33 -28.53
CA PRO A 574 -9.37 9.80 -28.51
C PRO A 574 -9.52 8.42 -27.84
N ASN A 575 -8.40 7.78 -27.45
CA ASN A 575 -8.35 6.48 -26.78
C ASN A 575 -7.45 6.42 -25.53
N GLY A 576 -6.89 7.53 -25.04
CA GLY A 576 -6.02 7.52 -23.84
C GLY A 576 -4.66 6.79 -23.99
N VAL A 577 -4.28 6.37 -25.20
CA VAL A 577 -3.02 5.67 -25.48
C VAL A 577 -1.95 6.67 -25.94
N PHE A 578 -0.81 6.69 -25.25
CA PHE A 578 0.33 7.55 -25.56
C PHE A 578 1.33 6.84 -26.50
N PRO A 579 1.91 7.56 -27.48
CA PRO A 579 3.04 7.03 -28.22
C PRO A 579 4.27 6.83 -27.31
N PHE A 580 5.24 6.04 -27.78
CA PHE A 580 6.31 5.57 -26.92
C PHE A 580 7.22 6.71 -26.41
N PHE A 581 7.54 7.69 -27.26
CA PHE A 581 8.25 8.91 -26.86
C PHE A 581 7.58 9.60 -25.66
N GLU A 582 6.26 9.79 -25.70
CA GLU A 582 5.49 10.42 -24.63
C GLU A 582 5.56 9.61 -23.32
N LEU A 583 5.56 8.28 -23.39
CA LEU A 583 5.74 7.40 -22.22
C LEU A 583 7.14 7.55 -21.60
N VAL A 584 8.18 7.69 -22.43
CA VAL A 584 9.55 7.96 -21.95
C VAL A 584 9.62 9.34 -21.29
N CYS A 585 9.01 10.37 -21.89
CA CYS A 585 8.92 11.71 -21.29
C CYS A 585 8.16 11.70 -19.95
N LEU A 586 7.04 10.98 -19.86
CA LEU A 586 6.29 10.80 -18.62
C LEU A 586 7.13 10.11 -17.53
N SER A 587 7.88 9.07 -17.90
CA SER A 587 8.78 8.36 -16.98
C SER A 587 9.91 9.27 -16.48
N LEU A 588 10.51 10.07 -17.37
CA LEU A 588 11.51 11.07 -17.01
C LEU A 588 10.95 12.13 -16.05
N LEU A 589 9.75 12.66 -16.32
CA LEU A 589 9.10 13.62 -15.43
C LEU A 589 8.88 13.06 -14.02
N GLN A 590 8.52 11.77 -13.92
CA GLN A 590 8.23 11.12 -12.64
C GLN A 590 9.50 10.79 -11.83
N PHE A 591 10.57 10.31 -12.46
CA PHE A 591 11.75 9.78 -11.75
C PHE A 591 12.99 10.69 -11.83
N LYS A 592 13.20 11.42 -12.93
CA LYS A 592 14.37 12.28 -13.18
C LYS A 592 14.00 13.52 -14.01
N PRO A 593 13.23 14.48 -13.46
CA PRO A 593 12.68 15.60 -14.25
C PRO A 593 13.77 16.47 -14.91
N LYS A 594 14.92 16.65 -14.24
CA LYS A 594 16.07 17.41 -14.78
C LYS A 594 16.66 16.81 -16.07
N TRP A 595 16.43 15.52 -16.33
CA TRP A 595 16.93 14.84 -17.53
C TRP A 595 16.03 15.03 -18.75
N LEU A 596 14.81 15.56 -18.59
CA LEU A 596 13.86 15.69 -19.69
C LEU A 596 14.35 16.66 -20.79
N PRO A 597 14.77 17.91 -20.51
CA PRO A 597 15.26 18.80 -21.57
C PRO A 597 16.50 18.27 -22.31
N PRO A 598 17.55 17.76 -21.61
CA PRO A 598 18.67 17.09 -22.27
C PRO A 598 18.25 15.88 -23.11
N PHE A 599 17.30 15.07 -22.63
CA PHE A 599 16.78 13.93 -23.39
C PHE A 599 16.05 14.35 -24.67
N VAL A 600 15.25 15.42 -24.62
CA VAL A 600 14.56 15.97 -25.79
C VAL A 600 15.56 16.52 -26.80
N GLU A 601 16.61 17.20 -26.34
CA GLU A 601 17.70 17.69 -27.20
C GLU A 601 18.44 16.53 -27.89
N LEU A 602 18.82 15.48 -27.14
CA LEU A 602 19.42 14.26 -27.71
C LEU A 602 18.50 13.60 -28.74
N SER A 603 17.21 13.49 -28.43
CA SER A 603 16.20 12.90 -29.32
C SER A 603 16.10 13.66 -30.65
N GLN A 604 16.25 14.99 -30.63
CA GLN A 604 16.26 15.83 -31.82
C GLN A 604 17.55 15.64 -32.65
N GLN A 605 18.70 15.47 -31.98
CA GLN A 605 19.97 15.17 -32.65
C GLN A 605 19.91 13.82 -33.38
N TYR A 606 19.36 12.77 -32.75
CA TYR A 606 19.21 11.45 -33.38
C TYR A 606 18.26 11.46 -34.59
N LEU A 607 17.18 12.26 -34.54
CA LEU A 607 16.32 12.52 -35.72
C LEU A 607 17.10 13.21 -36.86
N GLY A 608 17.97 14.17 -36.54
CA GLY A 608 18.76 14.91 -37.52
C GLY A 608 19.87 14.09 -38.18
N VAL A 609 20.48 13.14 -37.45
CA VAL A 609 21.61 12.34 -37.93
C VAL A 609 21.16 11.12 -38.74
N SER A 610 20.09 10.44 -38.34
CA SER A 610 19.70 9.14 -38.95
C SER A 610 18.75 9.24 -40.15
N TRP A 611 18.12 10.40 -40.42
CA TRP A 611 17.04 10.53 -41.42
C TRP A 611 17.44 11.33 -42.68
N THR A 612 18.74 11.40 -42.98
CA THR A 612 19.26 12.06 -44.21
C THR A 612 19.06 11.26 -45.51
N TYR A 613 18.41 10.08 -45.46
CA TYR A 613 18.06 9.33 -46.67
C TYR A 613 16.62 9.61 -47.11
N LYS A 614 16.52 10.30 -48.25
CA LYS A 614 15.35 10.48 -49.11
C LYS A 614 14.25 9.41 -48.90
N SER A 615 13.19 9.73 -48.16
CA SER A 615 11.87 9.18 -48.45
C SER A 615 10.99 10.34 -48.90
N LYS A 616 10.67 10.35 -50.20
CA LYS A 616 9.68 11.25 -50.80
C LYS A 616 8.24 10.79 -50.54
N GLU A 617 8.03 9.83 -49.63
CA GLU A 617 6.73 9.37 -49.16
C GLU A 617 6.76 9.28 -47.64
N GLY A 618 6.40 10.37 -46.97
CA GLY A 618 6.30 10.48 -45.51
C GLY A 618 5.99 11.93 -45.14
N PRO A 619 4.98 12.23 -44.31
CA PRO A 619 4.50 13.60 -44.14
C PRO A 619 5.58 14.48 -43.50
N GLU A 620 6.07 15.45 -44.25
CA GLU A 620 6.96 16.54 -43.78
C GLU A 620 6.29 17.49 -42.75
N VAL A 621 5.31 17.03 -41.97
CA VAL A 621 4.55 17.87 -41.02
C VAL A 621 4.25 17.12 -39.72
N GLY A 622 5.29 16.59 -39.08
CA GLY A 622 5.21 16.09 -37.71
C GLY A 622 5.28 17.22 -36.67
N VAL A 623 4.49 17.15 -35.59
CA VAL A 623 4.61 18.07 -34.45
C VAL A 623 6.03 17.94 -33.86
N PRO A 624 6.76 19.05 -33.64
CA PRO A 624 8.11 19.02 -33.08
C PRO A 624 8.18 18.28 -31.73
N LEU A 625 9.26 17.54 -31.46
CA LEU A 625 9.42 16.75 -30.23
C LEU A 625 9.26 17.58 -28.96
N TYR A 626 9.80 18.80 -28.92
CA TYR A 626 9.64 19.69 -27.76
C TYR A 626 8.16 20.05 -27.52
N LYS A 627 7.35 20.25 -28.58
CA LYS A 627 5.89 20.49 -28.44
C LYS A 627 5.16 19.25 -27.95
N ARG A 628 5.59 18.06 -28.38
CA ARG A 628 5.06 16.78 -27.88
C ARG A 628 5.36 16.62 -26.39
N ALA A 629 6.58 16.95 -25.95
CA ALA A 629 6.96 16.94 -24.54
C ALA A 629 6.18 17.99 -23.72
N LEU A 630 6.00 19.21 -24.24
CA LEU A 630 5.21 20.26 -23.60
C LEU A 630 3.74 19.86 -23.41
N ALA A 631 3.13 19.15 -24.37
CA ALA A 631 1.75 18.68 -24.27
C ALA A 631 1.50 17.68 -23.12
N ILE A 632 2.56 17.12 -22.54
CA ILE A 632 2.51 16.15 -21.43
C ILE A 632 2.54 16.87 -20.07
N LEU A 633 3.16 18.05 -19.96
CA LEU A 633 3.35 18.76 -18.69
C LEU A 633 2.05 19.02 -17.90
N PRO A 634 0.95 19.51 -18.52
CA PRO A 634 -0.29 19.79 -17.79
C PRO A 634 -0.98 18.55 -17.20
N ARG A 635 -0.57 17.35 -17.64
CA ARG A 635 -1.22 16.07 -17.30
C ARG A 635 -0.49 15.33 -16.19
N CYS A 636 0.66 15.82 -15.72
CA CYS A 636 1.38 15.28 -14.58
C CYS A 636 1.00 16.02 -13.28
N ALA A 637 -0.16 15.67 -12.70
CA ALA A 637 -0.69 16.30 -11.47
C ALA A 637 0.14 16.04 -10.19
N ARG A 638 1.27 15.32 -10.29
CA ARG A 638 2.11 14.90 -9.15
C ARG A 638 3.49 15.56 -9.11
N CYS A 639 3.81 16.44 -10.05
CA CYS A 639 5.11 17.11 -10.10
C CYS A 639 5.03 18.50 -9.45
N PRO A 640 5.71 18.75 -8.31
CA PRO A 640 5.92 20.09 -7.78
C PRO A 640 7.07 20.73 -8.56
N VAL A 641 6.92 20.85 -9.87
CA VAL A 641 7.94 21.51 -10.70
C VAL A 641 7.54 22.97 -10.78
N ALA A 642 8.26 23.76 -9.99
CA ALA A 642 8.13 25.19 -9.81
C ALA A 642 7.77 25.94 -11.10
N ASP A 643 6.73 26.77 -11.03
CA ASP A 643 6.73 28.12 -11.60
C ASP A 643 7.20 28.24 -13.08
N GLY A 644 6.76 27.32 -13.95
CA GLY A 644 7.04 27.38 -15.40
C GLY A 644 8.47 27.05 -15.85
N GLU A 645 9.41 26.74 -14.94
CA GLU A 645 10.83 26.53 -15.27
C GLU A 645 11.09 25.37 -16.25
N MET A 646 10.34 24.27 -16.13
CA MET A 646 10.46 23.13 -17.05
C MET A 646 9.94 23.44 -18.45
N GLU A 647 8.89 24.27 -18.55
CA GLU A 647 8.37 24.73 -19.83
C GLU A 647 9.40 25.62 -20.54
N ILE A 648 10.04 26.53 -19.80
CA ILE A 648 11.12 27.38 -20.29
C ILE A 648 12.28 26.53 -20.80
N GLU A 649 12.79 25.58 -20.01
CA GLU A 649 13.92 24.73 -20.43
C GLU A 649 13.60 23.85 -21.65
N LEU A 650 12.36 23.34 -21.77
CA LEU A 650 11.91 22.62 -22.95
C LEU A 650 11.77 23.50 -24.20
N LEU A 651 11.37 24.75 -24.04
CA LEU A 651 11.34 25.72 -25.15
C LEU A 651 12.76 26.08 -25.61
N LEU A 652 13.68 26.32 -24.67
CA LEU A 652 15.08 26.65 -24.95
C LEU A 652 15.83 25.49 -25.61
N CYS A 653 15.57 24.24 -25.21
CA CYS A 653 16.22 23.06 -25.82
C CYS A 653 15.82 22.83 -27.30
N SER A 654 14.73 23.46 -27.77
CA SER A 654 14.29 23.32 -29.16
C SER A 654 15.22 24.00 -30.18
N GLN A 655 16.02 24.98 -29.72
CA GLN A 655 16.84 25.87 -30.55
C GLN A 655 16.08 26.59 -31.69
N ARG A 656 14.73 26.61 -31.63
CA ARG A 656 13.90 27.25 -32.67
C ARG A 656 13.60 28.69 -32.31
N PRO A 657 13.72 29.65 -33.25
CA PRO A 657 13.52 31.09 -32.98
C PRO A 657 12.24 31.41 -32.22
N LYS A 658 11.08 30.87 -32.67
CA LYS A 658 9.78 31.14 -32.02
C LYS A 658 9.65 30.59 -30.61
N ALA A 659 10.27 29.44 -30.33
CA ALA A 659 10.22 28.84 -29.00
C ALA A 659 11.18 29.55 -28.04
N ILE A 660 12.34 30.01 -28.53
CA ILE A 660 13.28 30.82 -27.77
C ILE A 660 12.62 32.15 -27.36
N LEU A 661 11.97 32.85 -28.31
CA LEU A 661 11.26 34.09 -28.00
C LEU A 661 10.13 33.85 -26.97
N GLN A 662 9.34 32.78 -27.13
CA GLN A 662 8.32 32.40 -26.16
C GLN A 662 8.90 32.11 -24.76
N ALA A 663 10.05 31.44 -24.67
CA ALA A 663 10.73 31.18 -23.40
C ALA A 663 11.22 32.47 -22.74
N MET A 664 11.71 33.42 -23.54
CA MET A 664 12.14 34.74 -23.07
C MET A 664 10.96 35.55 -22.54
N ASP A 665 9.83 35.54 -23.24
CA ASP A 665 8.61 36.21 -22.79
C ASP A 665 8.14 35.67 -21.42
N LEU A 666 8.21 34.34 -21.21
CA LEU A 666 7.90 33.73 -19.91
C LEU A 666 8.90 34.14 -18.82
N LEU A 667 10.21 34.17 -19.12
CA LEU A 667 11.24 34.60 -18.16
C LEU A 667 11.08 36.08 -17.76
N ILE A 668 10.66 36.93 -18.71
CA ILE A 668 10.33 38.34 -18.49
C ILE A 668 9.10 38.46 -17.59
N GLN A 669 8.02 37.71 -17.88
CA GLN A 669 6.80 37.68 -17.06
C GLN A 669 7.08 37.24 -15.62
N TYR A 670 8.01 36.31 -15.40
CA TYR A 670 8.45 35.87 -14.07
C TYR A 670 9.50 36.79 -13.42
N GLY A 671 9.93 37.87 -14.07
CA GLY A 671 10.89 38.84 -13.54
C GLY A 671 12.29 38.29 -13.31
N ARG A 672 12.69 37.21 -14.02
CA ARG A 672 13.99 36.53 -13.84
C ARG A 672 15.08 37.14 -14.71
N TRP A 673 15.38 38.42 -14.49
CA TRP A 673 16.23 39.24 -15.37
C TRP A 673 17.63 38.68 -15.65
N GLN A 674 18.29 38.07 -14.66
CA GLN A 674 19.61 37.44 -14.87
C GLN A 674 19.55 36.34 -15.93
N ARG A 675 18.53 35.47 -15.85
CA ARG A 675 18.35 34.33 -16.76
C ARG A 675 17.92 34.78 -18.15
N VAL A 676 17.14 35.86 -18.25
CA VAL A 676 16.80 36.52 -19.52
C VAL A 676 18.07 36.94 -20.25
N MET A 677 19.00 37.61 -19.56
CA MET A 677 20.25 38.09 -20.17
C MET A 677 21.18 36.95 -20.57
N GLU A 678 21.32 35.91 -19.75
CA GLU A 678 22.09 34.70 -20.10
C GLU A 678 21.53 34.00 -21.34
N THR A 679 20.20 33.94 -21.46
CA THR A 679 19.49 33.35 -22.61
C THR A 679 19.71 34.19 -23.87
N ALA A 680 19.56 35.50 -23.76
CA ALA A 680 19.79 36.43 -24.87
C ALA A 680 21.23 36.33 -25.41
N GLU A 681 22.22 36.33 -24.52
CA GLU A 681 23.63 36.17 -24.87
C GLU A 681 23.87 34.84 -25.60
N LYS A 682 23.38 33.72 -25.04
CA LYS A 682 23.55 32.38 -25.62
C LYS A 682 22.91 32.24 -27.01
N PHE A 683 21.70 32.76 -27.20
CA PHE A 683 20.91 32.52 -28.42
C PHE A 683 21.05 33.61 -29.49
N SER A 684 21.59 34.78 -29.15
CA SER A 684 21.96 35.83 -30.11
C SER A 684 22.93 35.33 -31.19
N LEU A 685 23.79 34.37 -30.84
CA LEU A 685 24.78 33.78 -31.73
C LEU A 685 24.20 32.82 -32.78
N LEU A 686 22.96 32.35 -32.61
CA LEU A 686 22.35 31.37 -33.53
C LEU A 686 21.95 31.97 -34.88
N SER A 687 21.43 33.20 -34.89
CA SER A 687 20.95 33.85 -36.10
C SER A 687 20.86 35.37 -35.93
N PRO A 688 21.33 36.17 -36.91
CA PRO A 688 21.28 37.64 -36.83
C PRO A 688 19.83 38.18 -36.76
N LEU A 689 18.88 37.48 -37.38
CA LEU A 689 17.45 37.85 -37.32
C LEU A 689 16.88 37.61 -35.92
N LEU A 690 17.26 36.49 -35.28
CA LEU A 690 16.85 36.21 -33.91
C LEU A 690 17.49 37.20 -32.94
N ASN A 691 18.77 37.55 -33.13
CA ASN A 691 19.42 38.58 -32.33
C ASN A 691 18.70 39.92 -32.41
N LYS A 692 18.23 40.30 -33.60
CA LYS A 692 17.45 41.53 -33.80
C LYS A 692 16.14 41.53 -32.99
N GLU A 693 15.37 40.45 -33.07
CA GLU A 693 14.12 40.30 -32.30
C GLU A 693 14.38 40.27 -30.78
N ILE A 694 15.41 39.54 -30.34
CA ILE A 694 15.85 39.50 -28.93
C ILE A 694 16.20 40.91 -28.44
N PHE A 695 17.00 41.65 -29.20
CA PHE A 695 17.42 43.01 -28.85
C PHE A 695 16.24 43.98 -28.79
N ILE A 696 15.30 43.91 -29.74
CA ILE A 696 14.09 44.76 -29.75
C ILE A 696 13.23 44.49 -28.50
N ASN A 697 12.97 43.23 -28.17
CA ASN A 697 12.18 42.86 -27.00
C ASN A 697 12.85 43.34 -25.70
N LEU A 698 14.16 43.09 -25.54
CA LEU A 698 14.89 43.55 -24.36
C LEU A 698 14.91 45.08 -24.28
N LEU A 699 15.14 45.79 -25.37
CA LEU A 699 15.15 47.26 -25.38
C LEU A 699 13.80 47.83 -24.92
N GLY A 700 12.69 47.17 -25.28
CA GLY A 700 11.36 47.47 -24.75
C GLY A 700 11.29 47.32 -23.22
N GLU A 701 11.75 46.19 -22.69
CA GLU A 701 11.76 45.91 -21.24
C GLU A 701 12.68 46.85 -20.44
N PHE A 702 13.86 47.18 -20.97
CA PHE A 702 14.79 48.16 -20.38
C PHE A 702 14.17 49.56 -20.32
N SER A 703 13.24 49.87 -21.22
CA SER A 703 12.48 51.13 -21.19
C SER A 703 11.34 51.13 -20.16
N GLN A 704 11.06 50.00 -19.51
CA GLN A 704 9.95 49.81 -18.56
C GLN A 704 10.41 49.38 -17.14
N HIS A 705 11.56 48.71 -17.00
CA HIS A 705 12.00 48.10 -15.73
C HIS A 705 13.40 48.55 -15.27
N ARG A 706 13.50 49.24 -14.11
CA ARG A 706 14.79 49.63 -13.48
C ARG A 706 15.64 48.45 -13.00
N ALA A 707 15.05 47.26 -12.81
CA ALA A 707 15.79 46.07 -12.39
C ALA A 707 16.82 45.59 -13.44
N LEU A 708 16.69 46.09 -14.67
CA LEU A 708 17.59 45.80 -15.78
C LEU A 708 18.79 46.75 -15.88
N ASP A 709 18.80 47.87 -15.14
CA ASP A 709 19.90 48.85 -15.13
C ASP A 709 21.31 48.22 -14.94
N PRO A 710 21.51 47.19 -14.08
CA PRO A 710 22.81 46.52 -13.92
C PRO A 710 23.30 45.73 -15.14
N TYR A 711 22.45 45.47 -16.12
CA TYR A 711 22.74 44.63 -17.29
C TYR A 711 22.90 45.44 -18.59
N LEU A 712 22.97 46.77 -18.51
CA LEU A 712 23.10 47.67 -19.67
C LEU A 712 24.32 47.36 -20.54
N ASP A 713 25.46 47.02 -19.92
CA ASP A 713 26.68 46.67 -20.66
C ASP A 713 26.44 45.45 -21.58
N LYS A 714 25.70 44.45 -21.09
CA LYS A 714 25.34 43.25 -21.87
C LYS A 714 24.35 43.56 -23.00
N LEU A 715 23.40 44.47 -22.78
CA LEU A 715 22.50 44.93 -23.83
C LEU A 715 23.29 45.62 -24.96
N TRP A 716 24.35 46.35 -24.62
CA TRP A 716 25.19 47.03 -25.61
C TRP A 716 26.00 46.05 -26.47
N GLU A 717 26.39 44.90 -25.92
CA GLU A 717 27.07 43.82 -26.66
C GLU A 717 26.13 43.10 -27.63
N LEU A 718 24.84 43.02 -27.30
CA LEU A 718 23.81 42.40 -28.13
C LEU A 718 23.33 43.26 -29.32
N CYS A 719 23.75 44.52 -29.40
CA CYS A 719 23.24 45.48 -30.38
C CYS A 719 23.55 45.04 -31.83
N PRO A 720 22.52 44.78 -32.66
CA PRO A 720 22.70 44.42 -34.07
C PRO A 720 23.33 45.56 -34.88
N ALA A 721 24.20 45.21 -35.83
CA ALA A 721 24.92 46.17 -36.66
C ALA A 721 24.02 46.97 -37.63
N ASP A 722 22.79 46.51 -37.87
CA ASP A 722 21.82 47.08 -38.80
C ASP A 722 20.77 47.99 -38.13
N ILE A 723 20.85 48.20 -36.81
CA ILE A 723 19.93 49.08 -36.07
C ILE A 723 20.49 50.50 -35.99
N SER A 724 19.69 51.49 -36.40
CA SER A 724 20.05 52.91 -36.33
C SER A 724 19.68 53.56 -34.99
N ALA A 725 20.30 54.70 -34.67
CA ALA A 725 19.92 55.48 -33.49
C ALA A 725 18.44 55.93 -33.52
N SER A 726 17.88 56.17 -34.72
CA SER A 726 16.44 56.45 -34.91
C SER A 726 15.54 55.26 -34.58
N ASP A 727 15.96 54.04 -34.93
CA ASP A 727 15.18 52.82 -34.65
C ASP A 727 15.11 52.58 -33.14
N VAL A 728 16.23 52.71 -32.43
CA VAL A 728 16.29 52.60 -30.96
C VAL A 728 15.38 53.61 -30.29
N LEU A 729 15.41 54.87 -30.72
CA LEU A 729 14.54 55.92 -30.18
C LEU A 729 13.06 55.63 -30.45
N SER A 730 12.72 55.08 -31.62
CA SER A 730 11.33 54.72 -31.96
C SER A 730 10.80 53.57 -31.09
N ILE A 731 11.62 52.56 -30.79
CA ILE A 731 11.26 51.41 -29.94
C ILE A 731 11.06 51.88 -28.50
N ILE A 732 11.96 52.73 -27.98
CA ILE A 732 11.82 53.32 -26.64
C ILE A 732 10.52 54.15 -26.58
N GLN A 733 10.26 54.99 -27.59
CA GLN A 733 9.07 55.84 -27.61
C GLN A 733 7.76 55.04 -27.63
N GLN A 734 7.75 53.85 -28.25
CA GLN A 734 6.58 52.95 -28.28
C GLN A 734 6.36 52.22 -26.96
N ASN A 735 7.42 51.94 -26.20
CA ASN A 735 7.38 51.12 -24.98
C ASN A 735 7.39 51.92 -23.67
N VAL A 736 7.74 53.21 -23.70
CA VAL A 736 7.49 54.11 -22.57
C VAL A 736 6.00 54.29 -22.43
N ALA A 737 5.42 53.76 -21.34
CA ALA A 737 3.99 53.83 -21.09
C ALA A 737 3.45 55.24 -21.37
N SER A 738 2.38 55.34 -22.15
CA SER A 738 1.50 56.51 -22.10
C SER A 738 1.02 56.59 -20.66
N ALA A 739 1.64 57.45 -19.86
CA ALA A 739 1.21 57.70 -18.50
C ALA A 739 -0.25 58.17 -18.57
N GLU A 740 -1.19 57.27 -18.32
CA GLU A 740 -2.55 57.69 -18.01
C GLU A 740 -2.45 58.69 -16.86
N LEU A 741 -3.06 59.84 -17.09
CA LEU A 741 -3.07 61.04 -16.25
C LEU A 741 -3.35 60.69 -14.78
N ASN A 742 -2.30 60.46 -13.98
CA ASN A 742 -2.36 60.61 -12.54
C ASN A 742 -1.96 62.05 -12.21
N PRO A 743 -2.88 62.90 -11.71
CA PRO A 743 -2.66 64.33 -11.50
C PRO A 743 -1.94 64.61 -10.19
N PHE A 744 -0.92 63.83 -9.84
CA PHE A 744 -0.14 64.04 -8.63
C PHE A 744 1.29 64.48 -8.98
N PRO A 745 1.75 65.63 -8.45
CA PRO A 745 3.08 66.16 -8.76
C PRO A 745 4.24 65.38 -8.11
N PHE A 746 3.94 64.42 -7.23
CA PHE A 746 4.93 63.52 -6.63
C PHE A 746 4.48 62.06 -6.74
N PRO A 747 5.37 61.14 -7.19
CA PRO A 747 5.10 59.71 -7.17
C PRO A 747 4.84 59.22 -5.74
N GLN A 748 3.76 58.46 -5.51
CA GLN A 748 3.59 57.69 -4.28
C GLN A 748 4.71 56.64 -4.19
N ASP A 749 5.23 56.42 -2.97
CA ASP A 749 6.31 55.49 -2.68
C ASP A 749 6.08 54.14 -3.37
N GLY A 750 6.96 53.84 -4.33
CA GLY A 750 6.92 52.65 -5.17
C GLY A 750 6.82 52.90 -6.68
N SER A 751 6.51 54.13 -7.15
CA SER A 751 6.50 54.44 -8.59
C SER A 751 7.90 54.80 -9.12
N SER A 752 8.52 53.81 -9.76
CA SER A 752 9.84 53.83 -10.37
C SER A 752 9.90 54.75 -11.60
N GLN A 753 10.38 55.99 -11.44
CA GLN A 753 10.68 56.89 -12.57
C GLN A 753 11.69 56.24 -13.53
N LEU A 754 11.42 56.07 -14.82
CA LEU A 754 12.32 55.37 -15.75
C LEU A 754 13.66 56.10 -15.98
N THR A 755 14.80 55.39 -15.94
CA THR A 755 16.14 55.99 -16.12
C THR A 755 16.59 55.96 -17.60
N ILE A 756 15.76 56.49 -18.51
CA ILE A 756 16.06 56.54 -19.97
C ILE A 756 17.41 57.23 -20.27
N ALA A 757 17.89 58.10 -19.38
CA ALA A 757 19.19 58.75 -19.49
C ALA A 757 20.38 57.76 -19.52
N LEU A 758 20.23 56.53 -19.02
CA LEU A 758 21.28 55.49 -19.05
C LEU A 758 21.49 54.87 -20.44
N LEU A 759 20.57 55.09 -21.38
CA LEU A 759 20.69 54.63 -22.78
C LEU A 759 21.44 55.63 -23.68
N LYS A 760 21.77 56.84 -23.17
CA LYS A 760 22.54 57.86 -23.90
C LYS A 760 23.88 57.36 -24.46
N PRO A 761 24.68 56.55 -23.73
CA PRO A 761 25.93 56.01 -24.25
C PRO A 761 25.75 55.10 -25.47
N LEU A 762 24.66 54.32 -25.52
CA LEU A 762 24.34 53.48 -26.68
C LEU A 762 23.96 54.32 -27.90
N LEU A 763 23.16 55.37 -27.71
CA LEU A 763 22.81 56.31 -28.78
C LEU A 763 24.05 57.05 -29.31
N TYR A 764 24.97 57.42 -28.42
CA TYR A 764 26.23 58.07 -28.80
C TYR A 764 27.14 57.11 -29.58
N ARG A 765 27.23 55.85 -29.17
CA ARG A 765 27.98 54.79 -29.87
C ARG A 765 27.41 54.55 -31.27
N LEU A 766 26.09 54.41 -31.41
CA LEU A 766 25.41 54.21 -32.70
C LEU A 766 25.56 55.42 -33.64
N ALA A 767 25.48 56.63 -33.10
CA ALA A 767 25.68 57.86 -33.86
C ALA A 767 27.11 57.98 -34.41
N GLN A 768 28.12 57.58 -33.64
CA GLN A 768 29.54 57.56 -34.06
C GLN A 768 29.84 56.48 -35.12
N SER A 769 29.27 55.28 -34.99
CA SER A 769 29.40 54.23 -36.01
C SER A 769 28.74 54.60 -37.34
N GLN A 770 27.63 55.35 -37.30
CA GLN A 770 27.01 55.91 -38.51
C GLN A 770 27.86 56.99 -39.17
N THR A 771 28.57 57.80 -38.38
CA THR A 771 29.49 58.81 -38.93
C THR A 771 30.66 58.12 -39.66
N SER A 772 31.13 57.00 -39.11
CA SER A 772 32.23 56.19 -39.68
C SER A 772 31.83 55.43 -40.96
N GLN A 773 30.61 54.86 -41.03
CA GLN A 773 30.11 54.21 -42.26
C GLN A 773 29.78 55.22 -43.36
N ASN A 774 29.25 56.40 -43.01
CA ASN A 774 28.98 57.46 -43.99
C ASN A 774 30.25 58.09 -44.56
N GLU A 775 31.37 58.08 -43.84
CA GLU A 775 32.68 58.50 -44.38
C GLU A 775 33.24 57.50 -45.41
N ILE A 776 33.00 56.19 -45.23
CA ILE A 776 33.40 55.14 -46.20
C ILE A 776 32.54 55.24 -47.48
N PHE A 777 31.23 55.51 -47.36
CA PHE A 777 30.35 55.73 -48.52
C PHE A 777 30.53 57.12 -49.17
N GLY A 778 31.01 58.12 -48.43
CA GLY A 778 31.39 59.42 -48.98
C GLY A 778 32.51 59.33 -50.02
N HIS A 779 33.42 58.36 -49.87
CA HIS A 779 34.48 58.09 -50.84
C HIS A 779 34.05 57.24 -52.05
N VAL A 780 32.88 56.58 -51.99
CA VAL A 780 32.33 55.77 -53.11
C VAL A 780 31.38 56.58 -54.00
N LEU A 781 30.87 57.72 -53.54
CA LEU A 781 30.00 58.62 -54.33
C LEU A 781 30.75 59.51 -55.34
N GLN A 782 32.06 59.34 -55.52
CA GLN A 782 32.85 59.96 -56.61
C GLN A 782 33.45 58.93 -57.60
N GLY A 783 32.84 57.75 -57.75
CA GLY A 783 33.19 56.76 -58.78
C GLY A 783 32.10 56.63 -59.85
N SER A 784 32.48 56.80 -61.11
CA SER A 784 31.63 56.79 -62.32
C SER A 784 30.68 55.59 -62.45
N SER A 785 29.47 55.88 -62.90
CA SER A 785 28.39 54.96 -63.26
C SER A 785 28.81 53.89 -64.28
N PHE A 786 28.74 52.60 -63.94
CA PHE A 786 28.35 51.49 -64.83
C PHE A 786 28.06 50.22 -63.98
N PRO A 787 26.96 49.49 -64.20
CA PRO A 787 26.74 48.20 -63.55
C PRO A 787 27.63 47.12 -64.17
N PRO A 788 28.20 46.17 -63.38
CA PRO A 788 28.93 45.05 -63.94
C PRO A 788 27.98 44.05 -64.62
N PRO A 789 28.41 43.37 -65.70
CA PRO A 789 27.59 42.41 -66.43
C PRO A 789 27.37 41.12 -65.62
N PRO A 790 26.25 40.41 -65.84
CA PRO A 790 25.94 39.15 -65.16
C PRO A 790 26.92 38.02 -65.55
N PRO A 791 27.35 37.16 -64.60
CA PRO A 791 28.26 36.07 -64.87
C PRO A 791 27.65 34.97 -65.76
N PRO A 792 28.47 34.25 -66.56
CA PRO A 792 28.00 33.30 -67.57
C PRO A 792 27.41 32.03 -66.93
N ARG A 793 26.24 31.61 -67.44
CA ARG A 793 25.64 30.31 -67.12
C ARG A 793 26.44 29.20 -67.79
N HIS A 794 27.23 28.45 -67.03
CA HIS A 794 27.73 27.17 -67.50
C HIS A 794 26.64 26.10 -67.37
N GLN A 795 26.12 25.66 -68.53
CA GLN A 795 25.44 24.38 -68.66
C GLN A 795 26.50 23.28 -68.58
N GLN A 796 26.36 22.34 -67.65
CA GLN A 796 27.04 21.06 -67.72
C GLN A 796 26.01 19.92 -67.74
N SER A 797 25.98 19.30 -68.91
CA SER A 797 25.38 18.06 -69.39
C SER A 797 25.09 16.95 -68.35
N LEU A 798 23.85 16.45 -68.39
CA LEU A 798 23.52 15.07 -67.99
C LEU A 798 24.14 14.07 -68.98
N PRO A 799 24.74 12.97 -68.52
CA PRO A 799 24.90 11.77 -69.33
C PRO A 799 23.57 11.04 -69.43
N LYS A 800 23.10 10.85 -70.67
CA LYS A 800 22.00 9.95 -71.03
C LYS A 800 22.43 8.50 -70.86
N ALA A 801 21.44 7.69 -70.50
CA ALA A 801 21.46 6.24 -70.47
C ALA A 801 21.82 5.65 -71.83
N ASP A 802 22.68 4.64 -71.83
CA ASP A 802 22.74 3.63 -72.87
C ASP A 802 21.89 2.41 -72.47
N SER A 803 21.29 1.88 -73.51
CA SER A 803 20.24 0.88 -73.61
C SER A 803 20.64 -0.53 -73.18
N GLN A 804 19.69 -1.13 -72.47
CA GLN A 804 19.19 -2.51 -72.56
C GLN A 804 19.60 -3.30 -73.82
N GLU A 805 20.09 -4.54 -73.65
CA GLU A 805 19.67 -5.71 -74.43
C GLU A 805 19.95 -7.03 -73.68
N ASP A 806 18.88 -7.80 -73.54
CA ASP A 806 18.73 -9.26 -73.55
C ASP A 806 19.50 -10.18 -72.57
N LEU A 807 18.72 -10.87 -71.71
CA LEU A 807 18.37 -12.28 -71.93
C LEU A 807 17.38 -12.77 -70.86
N THR A 808 16.29 -13.35 -71.34
CA THR A 808 15.25 -14.02 -70.55
C THR A 808 15.49 -15.53 -70.52
N PHE A 809 14.85 -16.18 -69.53
CA PHE A 809 14.54 -17.61 -69.40
C PHE A 809 15.67 -18.60 -69.05
N PHE A 810 15.50 -19.27 -67.90
CA PHE A 810 15.29 -20.73 -67.87
C PHE A 810 14.36 -21.15 -66.72
N GLN A 811 13.35 -21.93 -67.10
CA GLN A 811 12.39 -22.65 -66.26
C GLN A 811 13.03 -23.90 -65.62
N ASN A 812 12.42 -24.33 -64.51
CA ASN A 812 12.17 -25.70 -64.05
C ASN A 812 13.25 -26.79 -64.26
N GLN A 813 13.67 -27.42 -63.16
CA GLN A 813 13.28 -28.79 -62.80
C GLN A 813 13.95 -29.26 -61.48
N THR A 814 13.13 -29.98 -60.69
CA THR A 814 13.43 -30.88 -59.55
C THR A 814 14.01 -30.30 -58.26
#